data_AF-A0A183E8Y2-F1
#
_entry.id   AF-A0A183E8Y2-F1
#
_cell.length_a   1.000
_cell.length_b   1.000
_cell.length_c   1.000
_cell.angle_alpha   90.00
_cell.angle_beta   90.00
_cell.angle_gamma   90.00
#
_symmetry.space_group_name_H-M   'P 1'
#
loop_
_entity.id
_entity.type
_entity.pdbx_description
1 polymer ?
#
loop_
_entity_poly.entity_id
_entity_poly.type
_entity_poly.pdbx_seq_one_letter_code
_entity_poly.pdbx_strand_id
1 'polypeptide(L)'
;MTKFRRLLYVLFHDAGKLAGHGGRYSYVLDNPDEKHLRIENVTLDDDGLFECQMMRQGLGGFRTSAYVTVLVPPKGVAIQNNVPDAVISVVEGSDLDLSCVAADGKPHAVVSWRSDSGTVLTCEAVHPPTSAHFRANVTLDVLYPSGIPKIELLNGPGLIKPGDNVTMICSVIGGNPPPRLLWLFHQNPVSSNYSYDTFSKKTVNAYSMVIDANDNGAIYDCQSTNLAGGEPLSTSIRLSVSYAPHRVEISGETTTRLERPVTVQCRTGLSNPASTVSWLINGQPYQSGSDAFLEQSTGTVTVSNLTVYPTDVTVMKHQITVQCVAKNDEGMTSKQLVIRVLSPPMEPVIYGIEGITPLEGETLNLTCESHGGNPLAMLTWFRGIEKVFFEDLFRCTVFCRKVSADFLFFLLRFTKLVRLTDFCEFSQEIQADFQLRETRSTVSGDVSRSAVSLVLDRTINNQQLRCEARNGALDEPLVAVQTINVLFPPRRVTLRPDDRNRRQIIAGEVTKLICLVHSSNPIAEVTWDFQDTENGATVSFNEIHSNRSNREYGGYEVDSVVEFVPTEAMHGKEVRCTASHPQWTEQKVVTYPLNVLYAPRVMINGPLTVEVGEGDHFTENLTVHANPMVSTWRWRKDGTSFDYMIGAITAR
;
A
#
# COMPACT_ATOMS: atom_id res chain seq x y z
N MET A 1 53.08 41.45 -90.93
CA MET A 1 52.58 42.36 -91.99
C MET A 1 53.71 42.74 -92.92
N THR A 2 54.05 41.84 -93.83
CA THR A 2 54.80 42.14 -95.05
C THR A 2 53.73 42.60 -96.04
N LYS A 3 53.46 43.91 -96.11
CA LYS A 3 52.49 44.46 -97.07
C LYS A 3 53.04 44.24 -98.46
N PHE A 4 52.64 43.14 -99.11
CA PHE A 4 52.75 43.01 -100.56
C PHE A 4 51.91 44.13 -101.16
N ARG A 5 52.57 45.26 -101.49
CA ARG A 5 52.05 46.20 -102.46
C ARG A 5 51.94 45.43 -103.77
N ARG A 6 50.77 44.85 -104.04
CA ARG A 6 50.41 44.43 -105.39
C ARG A 6 50.22 45.71 -106.20
N LEU A 7 51.32 46.22 -106.75
CA LEU A 7 51.28 47.20 -107.81
C LEU A 7 50.68 46.51 -109.03
N LEU A 8 49.41 46.78 -109.32
CA LEU A 8 48.83 46.46 -110.62
C LEU A 8 49.53 47.35 -111.67
N TYR A 9 50.35 46.75 -112.52
CA TYR A 9 50.96 47.43 -113.67
C TYR A 9 49.98 47.37 -114.84
N VAL A 10 49.53 48.54 -115.31
CA VAL A 10 48.54 48.66 -116.40
C VAL A 10 49.27 48.87 -117.73
N LEU A 11 49.42 47.80 -118.52
CA LEU A 11 49.55 47.89 -119.98
C LEU A 11 48.15 47.73 -120.57
N PHE A 12 47.90 48.36 -121.73
CA PHE A 12 46.63 48.37 -122.46
C PHE A 12 45.89 47.02 -122.41
N HIS A 13 44.87 46.92 -121.55
CA HIS A 13 43.95 45.78 -121.51
C HIS A 13 42.54 46.24 -121.91
N ASP A 14 41.95 45.53 -122.87
CA ASP A 14 40.54 45.62 -123.27
C ASP A 14 39.62 45.06 -122.17
N ALA A 15 38.30 45.30 -122.23
CA ALA A 15 37.35 44.76 -121.26
C ALA A 15 37.49 43.24 -121.12
N GLY A 16 37.58 42.75 -119.88
CA GLY A 16 37.84 41.33 -119.62
C GLY A 16 38.39 41.01 -118.23
N LYS A 17 38.55 39.72 -117.94
CA LYS A 17 39.11 39.22 -116.67
C LYS A 17 40.62 39.50 -116.60
N LEU A 18 41.09 39.94 -115.43
CA LEU A 18 42.49 40.26 -115.18
C LEU A 18 43.33 38.99 -115.05
N ALA A 19 44.31 38.84 -115.94
CA ALA A 19 45.21 37.68 -115.96
C ALA A 19 46.09 37.63 -114.71
N GLY A 20 46.22 36.44 -114.12
CA GLY A 20 47.08 36.19 -112.94
C GLY A 20 46.44 36.50 -111.58
N HIS A 21 45.16 36.87 -111.50
CA HIS A 21 44.46 37.19 -110.25
C HIS A 21 43.20 36.32 -110.03
N GLY A 22 43.32 35.02 -110.32
CA GLY A 22 42.31 34.01 -110.00
C GLY A 22 40.96 34.16 -110.72
N GLY A 23 40.87 35.00 -111.75
CA GLY A 23 39.66 35.17 -112.58
C GLY A 23 38.46 35.84 -111.88
N ARG A 24 38.61 36.31 -110.64
CA ARG A 24 37.56 37.02 -109.87
C ARG A 24 37.57 38.53 -110.11
N TYR A 25 38.70 39.09 -110.55
CA TYR A 25 38.85 40.51 -110.87
C TYR A 25 38.70 40.72 -112.37
N SER A 26 37.87 41.67 -112.79
CA SER A 26 37.68 42.04 -114.19
C SER A 26 37.51 43.55 -114.35
N TYR A 27 37.85 44.06 -115.53
CA TYR A 27 37.48 45.41 -115.93
C TYR A 27 36.19 45.38 -116.74
N VAL A 28 35.24 46.21 -116.32
CA VAL A 28 33.97 46.44 -117.02
C VAL A 28 33.99 47.84 -117.62
N LEU A 29 33.53 47.95 -118.86
CA LEU A 29 33.35 49.21 -119.58
C LEU A 29 31.85 49.52 -119.59
N ASP A 30 31.41 50.48 -118.79
CA ASP A 30 30.04 51.01 -118.87
C ASP A 30 29.92 52.08 -119.96
N ASN A 31 31.02 52.77 -120.28
CA ASN A 31 31.14 53.77 -121.34
C ASN A 31 32.57 53.70 -121.93
N PRO A 32 32.84 54.16 -123.18
CA PRO A 32 34.19 54.10 -123.77
C PRO A 32 35.26 54.81 -122.94
N ASP A 33 34.84 55.80 -122.15
CA ASP A 33 35.72 56.68 -121.38
C ASP A 33 35.86 56.26 -119.91
N GLU A 34 35.18 55.19 -119.45
CA GLU A 34 35.21 54.74 -118.05
C GLU A 34 35.58 53.26 -117.92
N LYS A 35 36.60 52.95 -117.09
CA LYS A 35 36.99 51.59 -116.71
C LYS A 35 36.70 51.33 -115.24
N HIS A 36 35.80 50.39 -114.96
CA HIS A 36 35.38 50.02 -113.61
C HIS A 36 36.02 48.69 -113.21
N LEU A 37 36.57 48.58 -112.00
CA LEU A 37 37.07 47.31 -111.46
C LEU A 37 35.90 46.55 -110.82
N ARG A 38 35.59 45.37 -111.35
CA ARG A 38 34.59 44.45 -110.79
C ARG A 38 35.30 43.28 -110.10
N ILE A 39 34.86 42.96 -108.89
CA ILE A 39 35.32 41.82 -108.11
C ILE A 39 34.14 40.87 -107.91
N GLU A 40 34.21 39.67 -108.48
CA GLU A 40 33.20 38.62 -108.32
C GLU A 40 33.49 37.76 -107.09
N ASN A 41 32.47 37.50 -106.28
CA ASN A 41 32.56 36.68 -105.07
C ASN A 41 33.64 37.18 -104.10
N VAL A 42 33.40 38.37 -103.53
CA VAL A 42 34.32 39.07 -102.61
C VAL A 42 34.51 38.25 -101.33
N THR A 43 35.75 38.09 -100.92
CA THR A 43 36.20 37.35 -99.73
C THR A 43 36.96 38.28 -98.79
N LEU A 44 37.16 37.88 -97.53
CA LEU A 44 37.93 38.67 -96.55
C LEU A 44 39.35 39.07 -97.04
N ASP A 45 39.96 38.28 -97.93
CA ASP A 45 41.28 38.54 -98.49
C ASP A 45 41.29 39.73 -99.47
N ASP A 46 40.13 40.13 -99.98
CA ASP A 46 40.00 41.27 -100.90
C ASP A 46 39.89 42.60 -100.13
N ASP A 47 39.94 42.58 -98.79
CA ASP A 47 39.96 43.78 -97.94
C ASP A 47 41.34 44.46 -98.00
N GLY A 48 41.41 45.65 -98.56
CA GLY A 48 42.67 46.34 -98.74
C GLY A 48 42.61 47.56 -99.65
N LEU A 49 43.78 48.19 -99.82
CA LEU A 49 43.94 49.35 -100.69
C LEU A 49 44.14 48.91 -102.15
N PHE A 50 43.24 49.34 -103.01
CA PHE A 50 43.35 49.21 -104.46
C PHE A 50 43.83 50.53 -105.06
N GLU A 51 44.67 50.47 -106.08
CA GLU A 51 45.23 51.65 -106.76
C GLU A 51 44.87 51.61 -108.24
N CYS A 52 44.20 52.65 -108.72
CA CYS A 52 43.95 52.88 -110.13
C CYS A 52 45.07 53.74 -110.70
N GLN A 53 45.71 53.25 -111.75
CA GLN A 53 46.81 53.93 -112.42
C GLN A 53 46.44 54.20 -113.88
N MET A 54 46.53 55.45 -114.30
CA MET A 54 46.26 55.90 -115.67
C MET A 54 47.57 56.36 -116.30
N MET A 55 47.90 55.82 -117.48
CA MET A 55 49.11 56.16 -118.22
C MET A 55 48.75 56.77 -119.58
N ARG A 56 49.37 57.90 -119.93
CA ARG A 56 49.25 58.53 -121.25
C ARG A 56 50.64 58.69 -121.86
N GLN A 57 50.85 58.23 -123.09
CA GLN A 57 52.17 58.34 -123.73
C GLN A 57 52.59 59.82 -123.84
N GLY A 58 53.75 60.16 -123.26
CA GLY A 58 54.32 61.50 -123.25
C GLY A 58 54.00 62.39 -122.03
N LEU A 59 53.13 61.95 -121.11
CA LEU A 59 52.86 62.62 -119.82
C LEU A 59 52.95 61.58 -118.68
N GLY A 60 53.47 61.98 -117.52
CA GLY A 60 53.64 61.07 -116.38
C GLY A 60 52.35 60.36 -115.95
N GLY A 61 52.48 59.17 -115.34
CA GLY A 61 51.32 58.38 -114.90
C GLY A 61 50.60 59.02 -113.71
N PHE A 62 49.28 59.12 -113.79
CA PHE A 62 48.43 59.57 -112.68
C PHE A 62 47.95 58.36 -111.89
N ARG A 63 47.94 58.48 -110.55
CA ARG A 63 47.50 57.41 -109.66
C ARG A 63 46.48 57.94 -108.67
N THR A 64 45.45 57.15 -108.41
CA THR A 64 44.50 57.35 -107.33
C THR A 64 44.24 56.03 -106.63
N SER A 65 43.84 56.05 -105.36
CA SER A 65 43.64 54.83 -104.57
C SER A 65 42.28 54.83 -103.89
N ALA A 66 41.66 53.67 -103.82
CA ALA A 66 40.41 53.42 -103.11
C ALA A 66 40.59 52.23 -102.17
N TYR A 67 40.04 52.31 -100.96
CA TYR A 67 40.05 51.20 -100.00
C TYR A 67 38.79 50.38 -100.19
N VAL A 68 38.94 49.06 -100.36
CA VAL A 68 37.81 48.12 -100.36
C VAL A 68 37.80 47.46 -98.98
N THR A 69 36.70 47.63 -98.25
CA THR A 69 36.48 46.97 -96.96
C THR A 69 35.46 45.86 -97.14
N VAL A 70 35.82 44.64 -96.74
CA VAL A 70 34.94 43.48 -96.87
C VAL A 70 34.20 43.28 -95.56
N LEU A 71 32.88 43.33 -95.66
CA LEU A 71 31.96 43.26 -94.53
C LEU A 71 31.49 41.82 -94.36
N VAL A 72 31.66 41.26 -93.17
CA VAL A 72 31.28 39.88 -92.87
C VAL A 72 30.25 39.89 -91.75
N PRO A 73 28.98 39.51 -92.03
CA PRO A 73 28.00 39.34 -90.96
C PRO A 73 28.44 38.17 -90.06
N PRO A 74 28.10 38.19 -88.76
CA PRO A 74 28.41 37.10 -87.84
C PRO A 74 27.70 35.80 -88.29
N LYS A 75 28.24 34.64 -87.91
CA LYS A 75 27.64 33.33 -88.26
C LYS A 75 26.32 33.05 -87.53
N GLY A 76 26.11 33.72 -86.40
CA GLY A 76 24.94 33.54 -85.53
C GLY A 76 25.16 34.25 -84.19
N VAL A 77 24.16 34.17 -83.33
CA VAL A 77 24.21 34.66 -81.95
C VAL A 77 23.95 33.50 -81.00
N ALA A 78 24.69 33.45 -79.89
CA ALA A 78 24.52 32.43 -78.88
C ALA A 78 24.53 33.05 -77.48
N ILE A 79 23.76 32.45 -76.58
CA ILE A 79 23.79 32.76 -75.15
C ILE A 79 24.76 31.77 -74.52
N GLN A 80 25.90 32.25 -74.01
CA GLN A 80 26.99 31.39 -73.53
C GLN A 80 26.52 30.56 -72.33
N ASN A 81 26.95 29.28 -72.28
CA ASN A 81 26.56 28.21 -71.36
C ASN A 81 25.23 27.48 -71.62
N ASN A 82 24.45 27.76 -72.67
CA ASN A 82 23.23 26.97 -72.93
C ASN A 82 22.83 26.85 -74.40
N VAL A 83 22.04 25.80 -74.66
CA VAL A 83 21.40 25.48 -75.95
C VAL A 83 20.35 26.57 -76.26
N PRO A 84 20.18 26.98 -77.53
CA PRO A 84 19.04 27.82 -77.93
C PRO A 84 17.73 27.15 -77.49
N ASP A 85 16.77 27.93 -76.96
CA ASP A 85 15.46 27.46 -76.47
C ASP A 85 15.46 26.69 -75.12
N ALA A 86 16.53 26.81 -74.32
CA ALA A 86 16.58 26.25 -72.97
C ALA A 86 15.69 27.02 -71.96
N VAL A 87 15.05 26.29 -71.04
CA VAL A 87 14.39 26.85 -69.86
C VAL A 87 15.40 26.88 -68.71
N ILE A 88 15.63 28.06 -68.12
CA ILE A 88 16.53 28.23 -66.97
C ILE A 88 15.68 28.51 -65.73
N SER A 89 15.74 27.62 -64.74
CA SER A 89 15.07 27.83 -63.45
C SER A 89 15.96 28.66 -62.53
N VAL A 90 15.40 29.75 -61.97
CA VAL A 90 16.15 30.73 -61.16
C VAL A 90 15.33 31.09 -59.92
N VAL A 91 15.97 31.12 -58.74
CA VAL A 91 15.29 31.50 -57.49
C VAL A 91 15.06 33.01 -57.45
N GLU A 92 13.85 33.42 -57.07
CA GLU A 92 13.49 34.82 -56.92
C GLU A 92 14.48 35.56 -55.98
N GLY A 93 14.97 36.71 -56.41
CA GLY A 93 15.95 37.51 -55.66
C GLY A 93 17.40 37.06 -55.80
N SER A 94 17.69 36.00 -56.56
CA SER A 94 19.07 35.62 -56.93
C SER A 94 19.54 36.32 -58.22
N ASP A 95 20.84 36.62 -58.30
CA ASP A 95 21.45 37.23 -59.47
C ASP A 95 21.71 36.16 -60.56
N LEU A 96 21.32 36.46 -61.80
CA LEU A 96 21.55 35.61 -62.97
C LEU A 96 22.43 36.33 -64.00
N ASP A 97 23.65 35.83 -64.20
CA ASP A 97 24.57 36.35 -65.20
C ASP A 97 24.42 35.62 -66.54
N LEU A 98 23.90 36.31 -67.56
CA LEU A 98 23.79 35.83 -68.94
C LEU A 98 24.72 36.61 -69.87
N SER A 99 25.50 35.88 -70.68
CA SER A 99 26.41 36.48 -71.66
C SER A 99 25.93 36.20 -73.07
N CYS A 100 25.77 37.24 -73.89
CA CYS A 100 25.43 37.10 -75.29
C CYS A 100 26.63 37.35 -76.19
N VAL A 101 26.87 36.42 -77.11
CA VAL A 101 28.06 36.41 -77.95
C VAL A 101 27.64 36.27 -79.42
N ALA A 102 28.10 37.21 -80.23
CA ALA A 102 28.06 37.15 -81.69
C ALA A 102 29.49 37.06 -82.23
N ALA A 103 29.87 35.88 -82.75
CA ALA A 103 31.22 35.60 -83.22
C ALA A 103 31.38 35.84 -84.73
N ASP A 104 32.63 36.04 -85.16
CA ASP A 104 33.06 36.10 -86.56
C ASP A 104 32.51 37.27 -87.41
N GLY A 105 32.03 38.36 -86.79
CA GLY A 105 31.58 39.57 -87.50
C GLY A 105 32.71 40.60 -87.76
N LYS A 106 32.74 41.18 -88.97
CA LYS A 106 33.67 42.27 -89.35
C LYS A 106 32.91 43.44 -90.02
N PRO A 107 32.79 44.62 -89.37
CA PRO A 107 33.15 44.90 -87.97
C PRO A 107 32.27 44.11 -86.98
N HIS A 108 32.62 44.12 -85.69
CA HIS A 108 31.85 43.40 -84.67
C HIS A 108 30.36 43.79 -84.73
N ALA A 109 29.49 42.79 -84.62
CA ALA A 109 28.06 43.02 -84.51
C ALA A 109 27.76 43.72 -83.17
N VAL A 110 26.78 44.62 -83.20
CA VAL A 110 26.25 45.26 -82.00
C VAL A 110 25.28 44.28 -81.37
N VAL A 111 25.52 43.91 -80.11
CA VAL A 111 24.69 42.97 -79.36
C VAL A 111 23.84 43.74 -78.35
N SER A 112 22.57 43.40 -78.26
CA SER A 112 21.64 43.95 -77.28
C SER A 112 20.74 42.86 -76.69
N TRP A 113 20.33 43.08 -75.45
CA TRP A 113 19.33 42.26 -74.78
C TRP A 113 17.97 42.94 -74.81
N ARG A 114 16.92 42.15 -75.02
CA ARG A 114 15.53 42.60 -74.97
C ARG A 114 14.69 41.58 -74.20
N SER A 115 13.72 42.06 -73.43
CA SER A 115 12.68 41.23 -72.81
C SER A 115 11.45 41.27 -73.70
N ASP A 116 11.05 40.10 -74.22
CA ASP A 116 9.92 39.98 -75.16
C ASP A 116 8.62 39.70 -74.42
N SER A 117 8.69 38.83 -73.42
CA SER A 117 7.70 38.68 -72.36
C SER A 117 8.48 38.67 -71.04
N GLY A 118 7.86 38.99 -69.91
CA GLY A 118 8.58 39.05 -68.62
C GLY A 118 9.34 37.76 -68.25
N THR A 119 9.10 36.65 -68.95
CA THR A 119 9.79 35.37 -68.79
C THR A 119 10.67 34.96 -69.97
N VAL A 120 10.63 35.65 -71.11
CA VAL A 120 11.48 35.35 -72.28
C VAL A 120 12.45 36.49 -72.53
N LEU A 121 13.75 36.18 -72.40
CA LEU A 121 14.84 37.07 -72.78
C LEU A 121 15.36 36.69 -74.15
N THR A 122 15.50 37.69 -75.01
CA THR A 122 16.01 37.53 -76.36
C THR A 122 17.30 38.32 -76.49
N CYS A 123 18.36 37.64 -76.91
CA CYS A 123 19.55 38.33 -77.36
C CYS A 123 19.47 38.59 -78.87
N GLU A 124 19.69 39.83 -79.27
CA GLU A 124 19.73 40.25 -80.67
C GLU A 124 21.12 40.77 -81.03
N ALA A 125 21.67 40.27 -82.13
CA ALA A 125 22.90 40.77 -82.73
C ALA A 125 22.59 41.41 -84.08
N VAL A 126 22.94 42.68 -84.23
CA VAL A 126 22.75 43.45 -85.45
C VAL A 126 24.10 43.79 -86.05
N HIS A 127 24.32 43.42 -87.31
CA HIS A 127 25.52 43.82 -88.05
C HIS A 127 25.22 45.10 -88.84
N PRO A 128 25.70 46.29 -88.39
CA PRO A 128 25.25 47.58 -88.93
C PRO A 128 25.46 47.75 -90.45
N PRO A 129 26.57 47.28 -91.05
CA PRO A 129 26.81 47.50 -92.48
C PRO A 129 25.94 46.67 -93.43
N THR A 130 25.48 45.49 -92.99
CA THR A 130 24.66 44.60 -93.83
C THR A 130 23.20 44.55 -93.39
N SER A 131 22.85 45.25 -92.30
CA SER A 131 21.55 45.17 -91.64
C SER A 131 21.11 43.73 -91.35
N ALA A 132 22.07 42.83 -91.07
CA ALA A 132 21.76 41.44 -90.76
C ALA A 132 21.39 41.31 -89.27
N HIS A 133 20.32 40.57 -88.99
CA HIS A 133 19.80 40.35 -87.64
C HIS A 133 19.88 38.86 -87.27
N PHE A 134 20.40 38.59 -86.07
CA PHE A 134 20.42 37.25 -85.48
C PHE A 134 19.81 37.30 -84.08
N ARG A 135 19.03 36.28 -83.72
CA ARG A 135 18.32 36.21 -82.44
C ARG A 135 18.49 34.83 -81.78
N ALA A 136 18.60 34.84 -80.45
CA ALA A 136 18.53 33.65 -79.61
C ALA A 136 17.65 33.94 -78.39
N ASN A 137 16.76 33.02 -78.05
CA ASN A 137 15.78 33.18 -76.97
C ASN A 137 16.11 32.24 -75.82
N VAL A 138 15.83 32.68 -74.60
CA VAL A 138 15.89 31.88 -73.37
C VAL A 138 14.65 32.15 -72.52
N THR A 139 14.04 31.09 -71.99
CA THR A 139 12.87 31.22 -71.10
C THR A 139 13.30 31.04 -69.66
N LEU A 140 12.88 31.95 -68.78
CA LEU A 140 13.10 31.90 -67.35
C LEU A 140 11.92 31.23 -66.64
N ASP A 141 12.22 30.23 -65.82
CA ASP A 141 11.28 29.62 -64.87
C ASP A 141 11.62 30.13 -63.46
N VAL A 142 10.89 31.14 -63.00
CA VAL A 142 11.17 31.79 -61.72
C VAL A 142 10.64 30.93 -60.58
N LEU A 143 11.55 30.40 -59.77
CA LEU A 143 11.26 29.61 -58.58
C LEU A 143 11.06 30.55 -57.39
N TYR A 144 9.93 30.42 -56.69
CA TYR A 144 9.61 31.24 -55.52
C TYR A 144 8.98 30.40 -54.42
N PRO A 145 9.20 30.74 -53.14
CA PRO A 145 8.72 29.94 -52.01
C PRO A 145 7.19 29.96 -51.91
N SER A 146 6.65 28.98 -51.21
CA SER A 146 5.22 28.93 -50.90
C SER A 146 4.85 29.88 -49.75
N GLY A 147 3.57 30.22 -49.61
CA GLY A 147 3.08 30.94 -48.43
C GLY A 147 3.09 30.10 -47.14
N ILE A 148 2.80 30.77 -46.01
CA ILE A 148 2.64 30.12 -44.70
C ILE A 148 1.37 29.22 -44.72
N PRO A 149 1.44 27.97 -44.24
CA PRO A 149 0.28 27.09 -44.14
C PRO A 149 -0.85 27.67 -43.29
N LYS A 150 -2.08 27.46 -43.73
CA LYS A 150 -3.29 27.77 -42.96
C LYS A 150 -4.01 26.49 -42.59
N ILE A 151 -4.40 26.37 -41.32
CA ILE A 151 -5.13 25.23 -40.79
C ILE A 151 -6.58 25.62 -40.52
N GLU A 152 -7.51 24.81 -41.01
CA GLU A 152 -8.95 24.94 -40.77
C GLU A 152 -9.52 23.59 -40.31
N LEU A 153 -10.48 23.62 -39.39
CA LEU A 153 -11.25 22.45 -38.96
C LEU A 153 -12.57 22.42 -39.73
N LEU A 154 -12.83 21.34 -40.47
CA LEU A 154 -14.01 21.26 -41.35
C LEU A 154 -15.35 21.30 -40.57
N ASN A 155 -15.34 20.89 -39.29
CA ASN A 155 -16.50 20.93 -38.40
C ASN A 155 -16.49 22.16 -37.44
N GLY A 156 -15.67 23.19 -37.74
CA GLY A 156 -15.59 24.43 -36.97
C GLY A 156 -14.93 24.30 -35.59
N PRO A 157 -14.93 25.37 -34.77
CA PRO A 157 -14.41 25.36 -33.39
C PRO A 157 -15.41 24.73 -32.40
N GLY A 158 -16.25 23.81 -32.86
CA GLY A 158 -17.19 23.10 -31.99
C GLY A 158 -16.46 22.35 -30.88
N LEU A 159 -17.10 22.13 -29.74
CA LEU A 159 -16.54 21.31 -28.67
C LEU A 159 -16.25 19.91 -29.22
N ILE A 160 -14.97 19.61 -29.42
CA ILE A 160 -14.49 18.29 -29.86
C ILE A 160 -14.67 17.32 -28.70
N LYS A 161 -15.31 16.17 -28.95
CA LYS A 161 -15.52 15.12 -27.96
C LYS A 161 -14.84 13.81 -28.36
N PRO A 162 -14.54 12.93 -27.40
CA PRO A 162 -14.07 11.58 -27.73
C PRO A 162 -15.09 10.83 -28.61
N GLY A 163 -14.60 10.19 -29.67
CA GLY A 163 -15.41 9.50 -30.67
C GLY A 163 -15.76 10.35 -31.89
N ASP A 164 -15.55 11.67 -31.86
CA ASP A 164 -15.76 12.53 -33.03
C ASP A 164 -14.71 12.22 -34.11
N ASN A 165 -15.14 12.19 -35.37
CA ASN A 165 -14.23 12.12 -36.51
C ASN A 165 -13.92 13.55 -37.00
N VAL A 166 -12.74 14.06 -36.63
CA VAL A 166 -12.31 15.43 -36.92
C VAL A 166 -11.41 15.44 -38.15
N THR A 167 -11.68 16.36 -39.08
CA THR A 167 -10.85 16.59 -40.27
C THR A 167 -10.15 17.94 -40.17
N MET A 168 -8.81 17.89 -40.09
CA MET A 168 -7.92 19.04 -40.14
C MET A 168 -7.47 19.27 -41.58
N ILE A 169 -7.75 20.46 -42.12
CA ILE A 169 -7.38 20.84 -43.48
C ILE A 169 -6.22 21.82 -43.39
N CYS A 170 -5.10 21.43 -43.99
CA CYS A 170 -3.99 22.34 -44.22
C CYS A 170 -4.01 22.82 -45.66
N SER A 171 -3.88 24.13 -45.87
CA SER A 171 -3.78 24.69 -47.20
C SER A 171 -2.72 25.77 -47.33
N VAL A 172 -2.08 25.80 -48.49
CA VAL A 172 -1.05 26.76 -48.88
C VAL A 172 -1.35 27.28 -50.28
N ILE A 173 -1.14 28.58 -50.51
CA ILE A 173 -1.29 29.21 -51.81
C ILE A 173 0.10 29.63 -52.32
N GLY A 174 0.35 29.43 -53.61
CA GLY A 174 1.59 29.82 -54.27
C GLY A 174 2.72 28.80 -54.11
N GLY A 175 3.92 29.22 -54.47
CA GLY A 175 5.10 28.38 -54.64
C GLY A 175 5.28 27.88 -56.07
N ASN A 176 6.48 28.05 -56.61
CA ASN A 176 6.92 27.42 -57.87
C ASN A 176 8.29 26.74 -57.63
N PRO A 177 8.40 25.40 -57.77
CA PRO A 177 7.35 24.44 -58.12
C PRO A 177 6.27 24.31 -57.00
N PRO A 178 5.12 23.67 -57.24
CA PRO A 178 4.10 23.50 -56.20
C PRO A 178 4.65 22.85 -54.92
N PRO A 179 4.32 23.38 -53.71
CA PRO A 179 4.86 22.87 -52.46
C PRO A 179 4.30 21.49 -52.10
N ARG A 180 5.06 20.73 -51.30
CA ARG A 180 4.61 19.50 -50.65
C ARG A 180 4.02 19.82 -49.28
N LEU A 181 2.86 19.24 -48.95
CA LEU A 181 2.23 19.38 -47.64
C LEU A 181 2.27 18.08 -46.83
N LEU A 182 2.69 18.21 -45.57
CA LEU A 182 2.84 17.10 -44.63
C LEU A 182 2.21 17.45 -43.29
N TRP A 183 1.35 16.57 -42.77
CA TRP A 183 0.91 16.61 -41.38
C TRP A 183 1.87 15.83 -40.50
N LEU A 184 2.28 16.43 -39.40
CA LEU A 184 3.20 15.87 -38.42
C LEU A 184 2.52 15.82 -37.05
N PHE A 185 2.75 14.72 -36.31
CA PHE A 185 2.41 14.57 -34.90
C PHE A 185 3.65 14.10 -34.15
N HIS A 186 4.09 14.86 -33.14
CA HIS A 186 5.37 14.64 -32.46
C HIS A 186 6.54 14.49 -33.46
N GLN A 187 6.59 15.36 -34.48
CA GLN A 187 7.57 15.33 -35.59
C GLN A 187 7.49 14.11 -36.52
N ASN A 188 6.54 13.19 -36.33
CA ASN A 188 6.34 12.04 -37.20
C ASN A 188 5.24 12.32 -38.24
N PRO A 189 5.44 11.95 -39.53
CA PRO A 189 4.45 12.16 -40.57
C PRO A 189 3.21 11.27 -40.37
N VAL A 190 2.04 11.89 -40.25
CA VAL A 190 0.74 11.21 -40.12
C VAL A 190 -0.12 11.27 -41.39
N SER A 191 0.09 12.28 -42.24
CA SER A 191 -0.51 12.34 -43.58
C SER A 191 0.36 13.10 -44.57
N SER A 192 0.63 12.48 -45.71
CA SER A 192 1.34 13.08 -46.85
C SER A 192 0.47 13.16 -48.10
N ASN A 193 -0.83 12.91 -47.99
CA ASN A 193 -1.74 12.91 -49.14
C ASN A 193 -2.22 14.34 -49.42
N TYR A 194 -1.62 14.98 -50.42
CA TYR A 194 -1.95 16.35 -50.81
C TYR A 194 -2.41 16.43 -52.27
N SER A 195 -3.29 17.37 -52.56
CA SER A 195 -3.73 17.72 -53.91
C SER A 195 -3.28 19.14 -54.26
N TYR A 196 -2.95 19.36 -55.53
CA TYR A 196 -2.59 20.69 -56.06
C TYR A 196 -3.59 21.10 -57.13
N ASP A 197 -4.26 22.23 -56.90
CA ASP A 197 -5.12 22.88 -57.88
C ASP A 197 -4.29 23.84 -58.75
N THR A 198 -4.19 23.51 -60.04
CA THR A 198 -3.42 24.28 -61.03
C THR A 198 -4.01 25.66 -61.32
N PHE A 199 -5.32 25.85 -61.13
CA PHE A 199 -6.03 27.10 -61.40
C PHE A 199 -5.91 28.06 -60.21
N SER A 200 -6.24 27.58 -59.00
CA SER A 200 -6.16 28.42 -57.80
C SER A 200 -4.74 28.50 -57.20
N LYS A 201 -3.78 27.75 -57.75
CA LYS A 201 -2.41 27.61 -57.22
C LYS A 201 -2.40 27.24 -55.74
N LYS A 202 -3.35 26.39 -55.33
CA LYS A 202 -3.57 25.99 -53.93
C LYS A 202 -3.19 24.53 -53.75
N THR A 203 -2.37 24.25 -52.75
CA THR A 203 -2.08 22.88 -52.30
C THR A 203 -2.85 22.62 -51.02
N VAL A 204 -3.50 21.45 -50.92
CA VAL A 204 -4.34 21.07 -49.77
C VAL A 204 -3.99 19.66 -49.31
N ASN A 205 -3.85 19.47 -48.00
CA ASN A 205 -3.75 18.14 -47.36
C ASN A 205 -4.78 18.07 -46.22
N ALA A 206 -5.72 17.13 -46.33
CA ALA A 206 -6.74 16.89 -45.31
C ALA A 206 -6.41 15.61 -44.54
N TYR A 207 -6.37 15.72 -43.21
CA TYR A 207 -6.13 14.59 -42.31
C TYR A 207 -7.34 14.41 -41.39
N SER A 208 -7.92 13.21 -41.42
CA SER A 208 -9.08 12.84 -40.60
C SER A 208 -8.71 11.79 -39.57
N MET A 209 -9.16 11.96 -38.33
CA MET A 209 -8.93 11.01 -37.24
C MET A 209 -10.12 10.96 -36.28
N VAL A 210 -10.30 9.82 -35.62
CA VAL A 210 -11.24 9.68 -34.49
C VAL A 210 -10.54 10.14 -33.23
N ILE A 211 -11.16 11.07 -32.52
CA ILE A 211 -10.59 11.72 -31.33
C ILE A 211 -10.74 10.84 -30.09
N ASP A 212 -9.69 10.75 -29.28
CA ASP A 212 -9.69 10.19 -27.93
C ASP A 212 -9.58 11.31 -26.86
N ALA A 213 -9.95 11.00 -25.62
CA ALA A 213 -9.75 11.94 -24.51
C ALA A 213 -8.27 12.32 -24.31
N ASN A 214 -7.34 11.41 -24.62
CA ASN A 214 -5.90 11.66 -24.52
C ASN A 214 -5.36 12.59 -25.62
N ASP A 215 -6.13 12.89 -26.66
CA ASP A 215 -5.76 13.88 -27.68
C ASP A 215 -5.95 15.32 -27.19
N ASN A 216 -6.52 15.53 -26.00
CA ASN A 216 -6.62 16.87 -25.42
C ASN A 216 -5.24 17.49 -25.21
N GLY A 217 -5.03 18.70 -25.73
CA GLY A 217 -3.74 19.39 -25.69
C GLY A 217 -2.73 18.90 -26.74
N ALA A 218 -3.07 17.89 -27.55
CA ALA A 218 -2.22 17.41 -28.64
C ALA A 218 -1.98 18.53 -29.67
N ILE A 219 -0.73 18.62 -30.15
CA ILE A 219 -0.31 19.61 -31.14
C ILE A 219 0.01 18.90 -32.45
N TYR A 220 -0.66 19.32 -33.52
CA TYR A 220 -0.43 18.85 -34.87
C TYR A 220 0.19 19.96 -35.70
N ASP A 221 1.25 19.65 -36.43
CA ASP A 221 1.96 20.60 -37.28
C ASP A 221 1.67 20.31 -38.76
N CYS A 222 1.28 21.32 -39.53
CA CYS A 222 1.31 21.22 -40.97
C CYS A 222 2.56 21.91 -41.51
N GLN A 223 3.38 21.14 -42.25
CA GLN A 223 4.61 21.61 -42.88
C GLN A 223 4.44 21.73 -44.39
N SER A 224 4.94 22.83 -44.96
CA SER A 224 5.04 23.11 -46.39
C SER A 224 6.49 23.22 -46.81
N THR A 225 6.87 22.43 -47.83
CA THR A 225 8.24 22.40 -48.37
C THR A 225 8.23 22.65 -49.87
N ASN A 226 9.09 23.55 -50.34
CA ASN A 226 9.24 23.92 -51.74
C ASN A 226 10.74 24.01 -52.08
N LEU A 227 11.16 23.59 -53.28
CA LEU A 227 12.55 23.67 -53.73
C LEU A 227 13.12 25.10 -53.78
N ALA A 228 12.26 26.11 -53.93
CA ALA A 228 12.64 27.53 -53.88
C ALA A 228 12.80 28.06 -52.44
N GLY A 229 12.23 27.38 -51.45
CA GLY A 229 12.35 27.73 -50.04
C GLY A 229 13.55 27.02 -49.42
N GLY A 230 14.27 27.69 -48.53
CA GLY A 230 15.34 27.07 -47.75
C GLY A 230 14.76 26.15 -46.66
N GLU A 231 14.21 26.76 -45.61
CA GLU A 231 13.60 26.04 -44.49
C GLU A 231 12.10 25.78 -44.73
N PRO A 232 11.56 24.64 -44.27
CA PRO A 232 10.13 24.36 -44.34
C PRO A 232 9.31 25.37 -43.52
N LEU A 233 8.18 25.82 -44.08
CA LEU A 233 7.23 26.66 -43.35
C LEU A 233 6.23 25.78 -42.61
N SER A 234 5.90 26.12 -41.36
CA SER A 234 4.97 25.32 -40.55
C SER A 234 3.96 26.17 -39.78
N THR A 235 2.77 25.61 -39.59
CA THR A 235 1.73 26.14 -38.69
C THR A 235 1.22 25.00 -37.82
N SER A 236 0.92 25.28 -36.55
CA SER A 236 0.48 24.28 -35.58
C SER A 236 -0.96 24.52 -35.14
N ILE A 237 -1.68 23.45 -34.82
CA ILE A 237 -2.98 23.50 -34.16
C ILE A 237 -2.94 22.67 -32.87
N ARG A 238 -3.42 23.26 -31.77
CA ARG A 238 -3.61 22.55 -30.49
C ARG A 238 -5.07 22.13 -30.36
N LEU A 239 -5.31 20.84 -30.16
CA LEU A 239 -6.65 20.31 -29.94
C LEU A 239 -7.12 20.60 -28.51
N SER A 240 -8.41 20.94 -28.37
CA SER A 240 -9.09 21.06 -27.08
C SER A 240 -10.27 20.10 -27.09
N VAL A 241 -10.13 18.99 -26.37
CA VAL A 241 -11.12 17.91 -26.31
C VAL A 241 -11.84 17.96 -24.97
N SER A 242 -13.16 18.03 -25.00
CA SER A 242 -14.00 18.07 -23.80
C SER A 242 -14.54 16.68 -23.48
N TYR A 243 -14.36 16.24 -22.24
CA TYR A 243 -14.79 14.93 -21.79
C TYR A 243 -15.02 14.86 -20.27
N ALA A 244 -15.95 14.00 -19.86
CA ALA A 244 -16.32 13.75 -18.47
C ALA A 244 -15.31 12.82 -17.77
N PRO A 245 -15.21 12.87 -16.42
CA PRO A 245 -14.36 11.95 -15.68
C PRO A 245 -14.88 10.51 -15.82
N HIS A 246 -14.04 9.59 -16.29
CA HIS A 246 -14.46 8.20 -16.52
C HIS A 246 -14.75 7.43 -15.22
N ARG A 247 -14.06 7.77 -14.12
CA ARG A 247 -14.23 7.13 -12.81
C ARG A 247 -13.92 8.09 -11.67
N VAL A 248 -14.35 7.71 -10.47
CA VAL A 248 -13.90 8.30 -9.20
C VAL A 248 -13.43 7.20 -8.26
N GLU A 249 -12.43 7.52 -7.44
CA GLU A 249 -11.87 6.64 -6.42
C GLU A 249 -12.10 7.30 -5.06
N ILE A 250 -12.58 6.52 -4.08
CA ILE A 250 -12.75 6.97 -2.70
C ILE A 250 -11.82 6.14 -1.82
N SER A 251 -11.00 6.81 -1.03
CA SER A 251 -10.04 6.21 -0.11
C SER A 251 -10.18 6.82 1.30
N GLY A 252 -9.98 6.01 2.34
CA GLY A 252 -10.10 6.45 3.73
C GLY A 252 -10.44 5.27 4.64
N GLU A 253 -10.72 5.55 5.91
CA GLU A 253 -11.11 4.51 6.87
C GLU A 253 -12.54 4.03 6.60
N THR A 254 -12.76 2.71 6.70
CA THR A 254 -14.07 2.09 6.46
C THR A 254 -14.82 1.71 7.74
N THR A 255 -14.23 2.01 8.90
CA THR A 255 -14.76 1.69 10.23
C THR A 255 -14.43 2.83 11.18
N THR A 256 -15.40 3.32 11.95
CA THR A 256 -15.16 4.36 12.97
C THR A 256 -16.06 4.15 14.20
N ARG A 257 -15.76 4.81 15.31
CA ARG A 257 -16.64 4.89 16.50
C ARG A 257 -17.54 6.12 16.39
N LEU A 258 -18.66 6.15 17.13
CA LEU A 258 -19.64 7.24 17.05
C LEU A 258 -19.01 8.63 17.30
N GLU A 259 -18.08 8.75 18.24
CA GLU A 259 -17.44 10.02 18.63
C GLU A 259 -16.14 10.32 17.86
N ARG A 260 -15.72 9.45 16.95
CA ARG A 260 -14.48 9.64 16.17
C ARG A 260 -14.80 10.09 14.74
N PRO A 261 -14.32 11.28 14.32
CA PRO A 261 -14.49 11.69 12.94
C PRO A 261 -13.71 10.79 12.00
N VAL A 262 -14.25 10.60 10.80
CA VAL A 262 -13.61 9.84 9.73
C VAL A 262 -13.38 10.75 8.54
N THR A 263 -12.14 10.75 8.03
CA THR A 263 -11.79 11.49 6.83
C THR A 263 -11.68 10.54 5.65
N VAL A 264 -12.38 10.88 4.57
CA VAL A 264 -12.32 10.18 3.29
C VAL A 264 -11.91 11.17 2.20
N GLN A 265 -11.17 10.68 1.22
CA GLN A 265 -10.71 11.43 0.07
C GLN A 265 -11.36 10.85 -1.19
N CYS A 266 -11.89 11.73 -2.04
CA CYS A 266 -12.31 11.41 -3.38
C CYS A 266 -11.31 11.95 -4.39
N ARG A 267 -10.90 11.11 -5.33
CA ARG A 267 -10.01 11.46 -6.45
C ARG A 267 -10.72 11.12 -7.76
N THR A 268 -10.89 12.11 -8.63
CA THR A 268 -11.48 11.90 -9.95
C THR A 268 -10.47 11.31 -10.94
N GLY A 269 -10.96 10.68 -12.00
CA GLY A 269 -10.19 10.54 -13.23
C GLY A 269 -9.94 11.91 -13.88
N LEU A 270 -9.10 11.93 -14.92
CA LEU A 270 -8.90 13.13 -15.73
C LEU A 270 -10.21 13.58 -16.37
N SER A 271 -10.41 14.89 -16.48
CA SER A 271 -11.56 15.51 -17.13
C SER A 271 -11.19 16.87 -17.71
N ASN A 272 -11.88 17.28 -18.77
CA ASN A 272 -11.76 18.62 -19.33
C ASN A 272 -13.15 19.12 -19.74
N PRO A 273 -13.67 20.23 -19.16
CA PRO A 273 -13.08 21.01 -18.06
C PRO A 273 -13.01 20.21 -16.75
N ALA A 274 -12.26 20.75 -15.78
CA ALA A 274 -12.09 20.13 -14.46
C ALA A 274 -13.45 19.86 -13.78
N SER A 275 -13.61 18.66 -13.23
CA SER A 275 -14.84 18.27 -12.55
C SER A 275 -14.96 18.90 -11.16
N THR A 276 -16.16 19.31 -10.79
CA THR A 276 -16.51 19.69 -9.41
C THR A 276 -16.93 18.46 -8.62
N VAL A 277 -16.51 18.37 -7.35
CA VAL A 277 -16.88 17.25 -6.48
C VAL A 277 -17.97 17.68 -5.50
N SER A 278 -19.01 16.85 -5.40
CA SER A 278 -20.08 17.00 -4.43
C SER A 278 -20.23 15.71 -3.63
N TRP A 279 -20.51 15.86 -2.34
CA TRP A 279 -20.62 14.75 -1.41
C TRP A 279 -22.06 14.54 -0.99
N LEU A 280 -22.49 13.27 -0.94
CA LEU A 280 -23.76 12.87 -0.34
C LEU A 280 -23.51 11.92 0.82
N ILE A 281 -24.22 12.12 1.92
CA ILE A 281 -24.24 11.22 3.06
C ILE A 281 -25.65 10.64 3.17
N ASN A 282 -25.77 9.31 3.10
CA ASN A 282 -27.04 8.59 3.09
C ASN A 282 -28.04 9.13 2.05
N GLY A 283 -27.53 9.54 0.89
CA GLY A 283 -28.32 10.11 -0.20
C GLY A 283 -28.70 11.58 -0.06
N GLN A 284 -28.32 12.24 1.04
CA GLN A 284 -28.56 13.68 1.24
C GLN A 284 -27.30 14.49 0.93
N PRO A 285 -27.40 15.66 0.27
CA PRO A 285 -26.25 16.55 0.06
C PRO A 285 -25.60 16.93 1.39
N TYR A 286 -24.28 16.84 1.43
CA TYR A 286 -23.48 17.28 2.58
C TYR A 286 -22.54 18.41 2.13
N GLN A 287 -22.06 19.23 3.07
CA GLN A 287 -21.20 20.35 2.72
C GLN A 287 -19.98 19.87 1.93
N SER A 288 -19.75 20.47 0.75
CA SER A 288 -18.63 20.13 -0.11
C SER A 288 -17.31 20.38 0.61
N GLY A 289 -16.40 19.42 0.51
CA GLY A 289 -15.01 19.59 0.92
C GLY A 289 -14.30 20.66 0.09
N SER A 290 -13.09 21.05 0.50
CA SER A 290 -12.24 21.87 -0.34
C SER A 290 -11.72 21.05 -1.52
N ASP A 291 -12.06 21.48 -2.74
CA ASP A 291 -11.58 20.86 -3.96
C ASP A 291 -10.19 21.39 -4.32
N ALA A 292 -9.25 20.47 -4.54
CA ALA A 292 -7.93 20.75 -5.07
C ALA A 292 -7.86 20.27 -6.53
N PHE A 293 -7.45 21.16 -7.42
CA PHE A 293 -7.33 20.89 -8.86
C PHE A 293 -5.88 20.61 -9.22
N LEU A 294 -5.61 19.42 -9.77
CA LEU A 294 -4.30 19.00 -10.25
C LEU A 294 -4.31 18.90 -11.77
N GLU A 295 -3.74 19.92 -12.42
CA GLU A 295 -3.58 19.96 -13.88
C GLU A 295 -2.56 18.93 -14.36
N GLN A 296 -2.87 18.24 -15.45
CA GLN A 296 -2.00 17.28 -16.15
C GLN A 296 -2.05 17.55 -17.65
N SER A 297 -1.28 16.80 -18.44
CA SER A 297 -1.10 17.05 -19.87
C SER A 297 -2.39 16.99 -20.69
N THR A 298 -3.32 16.10 -20.34
CA THR A 298 -4.56 15.87 -21.09
C THR A 298 -5.82 16.33 -20.36
N GLY A 299 -5.72 16.85 -19.13
CA GLY A 299 -6.88 17.32 -18.37
C GLY A 299 -6.57 17.51 -16.90
N THR A 300 -7.61 17.65 -16.08
CA THR A 300 -7.47 17.95 -14.65
C THR A 300 -8.04 16.83 -13.79
N VAL A 301 -7.30 16.46 -12.75
CA VAL A 301 -7.77 15.58 -11.66
C VAL A 301 -8.22 16.47 -10.50
N THR A 302 -9.43 16.26 -10.02
CA THR A 302 -9.94 16.93 -8.82
C THR A 302 -9.83 16.00 -7.62
N VAL A 303 -9.33 16.52 -6.51
CA VAL A 303 -9.23 15.82 -5.24
C VAL A 303 -10.03 16.59 -4.21
N SER A 304 -10.96 15.92 -3.53
CA SER A 304 -11.79 16.51 -2.49
C SER A 304 -11.67 15.68 -1.22
N ASN A 305 -11.52 16.32 -0.06
CA ASN A 305 -11.47 15.65 1.23
C ASN A 305 -12.74 15.96 2.01
N LEU A 306 -13.37 14.93 2.58
CA LEU A 306 -14.54 15.05 3.43
C LEU A 306 -14.23 14.46 4.80
N THR A 307 -14.49 15.23 5.86
CA THR A 307 -14.51 14.73 7.22
C THR A 307 -15.95 14.60 7.68
N VAL A 308 -16.34 13.41 8.11
CA VAL A 308 -17.67 13.10 8.60
C VAL A 308 -17.60 12.87 10.10
N TYR A 309 -18.42 13.58 10.85
CA TYR A 309 -18.69 13.32 12.26
C TYR A 309 -19.92 12.41 12.35
N PRO A 310 -19.79 11.15 12.83
CA PRO A 310 -20.93 10.25 12.93
C PRO A 310 -22.07 10.76 13.83
N THR A 311 -21.77 11.69 14.75
CA THR A 311 -22.75 12.39 15.61
C THR A 311 -23.66 13.34 14.85
N ASP A 312 -23.20 13.88 13.72
CA ASP A 312 -23.87 14.96 12.98
C ASP A 312 -24.75 14.42 11.85
N VAL A 313 -24.77 13.10 11.67
CA VAL A 313 -25.44 12.41 10.57
C VAL A 313 -26.28 11.24 11.08
N THR A 314 -27.29 10.86 10.30
CA THR A 314 -28.16 9.73 10.65
C THR A 314 -27.44 8.40 10.44
N VAL A 315 -27.07 7.70 11.50
CA VAL A 315 -26.47 6.35 11.37
C VAL A 315 -27.59 5.34 11.13
N MET A 316 -27.61 4.69 9.96
CA MET A 316 -28.60 3.66 9.63
C MET A 316 -27.96 2.27 9.64
N LYS A 317 -28.54 1.34 10.41
CA LYS A 317 -28.03 -0.04 10.53
C LYS A 317 -26.52 -0.10 10.86
N HIS A 318 -26.05 0.79 11.74
CA HIS A 318 -24.64 0.93 12.11
C HIS A 318 -23.71 1.26 10.93
N GLN A 319 -24.23 1.95 9.92
CA GLN A 319 -23.49 2.31 8.71
C GLN A 319 -23.79 3.76 8.31
N ILE A 320 -22.79 4.38 7.71
CA ILE A 320 -22.88 5.67 7.04
C ILE A 320 -22.44 5.43 5.59
N THR A 321 -23.30 5.73 4.63
CA THR A 321 -22.96 5.61 3.21
C THR A 321 -22.55 6.97 2.69
N VAL A 322 -21.28 7.09 2.29
CA VAL A 322 -20.73 8.30 1.69
C VAL A 322 -20.64 8.11 0.18
N GLN A 323 -21.14 9.07 -0.59
CA GLN A 323 -21.07 9.08 -2.05
C GLN A 323 -20.31 10.31 -2.51
N CYS A 324 -19.27 10.09 -3.33
CA CYS A 324 -18.62 11.16 -4.07
C CYS A 324 -19.21 11.22 -5.47
N VAL A 325 -19.61 12.41 -5.91
CA VAL A 325 -20.15 12.68 -7.24
C VAL A 325 -19.28 13.74 -7.90
N ALA A 326 -18.61 13.38 -8.99
CA ALA A 326 -17.80 14.28 -9.80
C ALA A 326 -18.55 14.67 -11.07
N LYS A 327 -18.71 15.96 -11.31
CA LYS A 327 -19.50 16.49 -12.44
C LYS A 327 -18.75 17.61 -13.17
N ASN A 328 -18.78 17.56 -14.50
CA ASN A 328 -18.45 18.67 -15.38
C ASN A 328 -19.55 18.88 -16.43
N ASP A 329 -19.33 19.78 -17.39
CA ASP A 329 -20.31 20.10 -18.44
C ASP A 329 -20.60 18.91 -19.38
N GLU A 330 -19.70 17.93 -19.43
CA GLU A 330 -19.79 16.76 -20.31
C GLU A 330 -20.45 15.55 -19.65
N GLY A 331 -20.53 15.52 -18.32
CA GLY A 331 -21.15 14.40 -17.63
C GLY A 331 -20.81 14.31 -16.15
N MET A 332 -21.18 13.16 -15.57
CA MET A 332 -21.05 12.90 -14.14
C MET A 332 -20.72 11.44 -13.88
N THR A 333 -19.87 11.19 -12.90
CA THR A 333 -19.58 9.84 -12.38
C THR A 333 -19.62 9.85 -10.86
N SER A 334 -19.92 8.72 -10.25
CA SER A 334 -19.99 8.64 -8.79
C SER A 334 -19.58 7.27 -8.26
N LYS A 335 -19.17 7.23 -6.99
CA LYS A 335 -18.87 6.01 -6.26
C LYS A 335 -19.34 6.14 -4.82
N GLN A 336 -19.72 5.02 -4.23
CA GLN A 336 -20.14 4.95 -2.83
C GLN A 336 -19.10 4.19 -1.99
N LEU A 337 -18.97 4.61 -0.73
CA LEU A 337 -18.18 3.97 0.31
C LEU A 337 -19.05 3.81 1.55
N VAL A 338 -19.10 2.60 2.10
CA VAL A 338 -19.84 2.30 3.33
C VAL A 338 -18.88 2.31 4.50
N ILE A 339 -19.11 3.22 5.44
CA ILE A 339 -18.38 3.33 6.70
C ILE A 339 -19.18 2.63 7.78
N ARG A 340 -18.60 1.62 8.44
CA ARG A 340 -19.23 0.90 9.56
C ARG A 340 -19.00 1.66 10.86
N VAL A 341 -20.07 1.97 11.58
CA VAL A 341 -20.02 2.63 12.88
C VAL A 341 -20.03 1.57 13.98
N LEU A 342 -18.96 1.54 14.77
CA LEU A 342 -18.78 0.61 15.88
C LEU A 342 -19.48 1.16 17.12
N SER A 343 -20.20 0.27 17.81
CA SER A 343 -20.92 0.59 19.04
C SER A 343 -20.50 -0.36 20.16
N PRO A 344 -20.25 0.11 21.39
CA PRO A 344 -19.94 -0.76 22.51
C PRO A 344 -21.15 -1.65 22.86
N PRO A 345 -20.93 -2.85 23.40
CA PRO A 345 -21.99 -3.68 23.95
C PRO A 345 -22.40 -3.16 25.34
N MET A 346 -23.48 -3.70 25.90
CA MET A 346 -23.85 -3.46 27.30
C MET A 346 -22.90 -4.19 28.25
N GLU A 347 -22.80 -3.69 29.49
CA GLU A 347 -22.05 -4.38 30.55
C GLU A 347 -22.52 -5.83 30.67
N PRO A 348 -21.59 -6.81 30.72
CA PRO A 348 -21.98 -8.20 30.86
C PRO A 348 -22.64 -8.45 32.22
N VAL A 349 -23.50 -9.47 32.28
CA VAL A 349 -24.14 -9.94 33.52
C VAL A 349 -23.89 -11.44 33.67
N ILE A 350 -23.56 -11.88 34.88
CA ILE A 350 -23.32 -13.29 35.21
C ILE A 350 -24.56 -13.85 35.93
N TYR A 351 -25.11 -14.94 35.40
CA TYR A 351 -26.23 -15.70 35.97
C TYR A 351 -25.80 -17.09 36.42
N GLY A 352 -26.61 -17.74 37.26
CA GLY A 352 -26.45 -19.15 37.65
C GLY A 352 -25.97 -19.40 39.09
N ILE A 353 -25.78 -18.34 39.88
CA ILE A 353 -25.35 -18.43 41.30
C ILE A 353 -26.34 -17.78 42.28
N GLU A 354 -27.38 -17.11 41.78
CA GLU A 354 -28.33 -16.40 42.63
C GLU A 354 -29.12 -17.37 43.53
N GLY A 355 -29.03 -17.16 44.85
CA GLY A 355 -29.75 -17.95 45.85
C GLY A 355 -29.17 -19.33 46.13
N ILE A 356 -27.97 -19.65 45.64
CA ILE A 356 -27.33 -20.96 45.82
C ILE A 356 -26.02 -20.79 46.59
N THR A 357 -25.77 -21.65 47.58
CA THR A 357 -24.48 -21.77 48.27
C THR A 357 -23.96 -23.19 48.09
N PRO A 358 -23.14 -23.44 47.05
CA PRO A 358 -22.78 -24.78 46.65
C PRO A 358 -21.73 -25.42 47.56
N LEU A 359 -21.71 -26.75 47.60
CA LEU A 359 -20.78 -27.57 48.37
C LEU A 359 -19.52 -27.91 47.56
N GLU A 360 -18.39 -28.14 48.24
CA GLU A 360 -17.17 -28.69 47.62
C GLU A 360 -17.48 -30.01 46.90
N GLY A 361 -17.04 -30.11 45.64
CA GLY A 361 -17.31 -31.22 44.73
C GLY A 361 -18.53 -31.02 43.82
N GLU A 362 -19.42 -30.06 44.10
CA GLU A 362 -20.55 -29.76 43.23
C GLU A 362 -20.11 -29.06 41.93
N THR A 363 -20.92 -29.19 40.88
CA THR A 363 -20.69 -28.50 39.60
C THR A 363 -21.56 -27.25 39.52
N LEU A 364 -20.92 -26.10 39.34
CA LEU A 364 -21.58 -24.81 39.15
C LEU A 364 -21.59 -24.42 37.67
N ASN A 365 -22.78 -24.10 37.17
CA ASN A 365 -22.97 -23.65 35.79
C ASN A 365 -23.29 -22.16 35.78
N LEU A 366 -22.43 -21.36 35.19
CA LEU A 366 -22.59 -19.92 35.09
C LEU A 366 -22.76 -19.51 33.63
N THR A 367 -23.60 -18.50 33.39
CA THR A 367 -23.79 -17.92 32.07
C THR A 367 -23.49 -16.44 32.13
N CYS A 368 -22.58 -15.99 31.28
CA CYS A 368 -22.31 -14.58 31.07
C CYS A 368 -23.03 -14.13 29.82
N GLU A 369 -23.73 -13.01 29.89
CA GLU A 369 -24.53 -12.45 28.81
C GLU A 369 -24.21 -10.98 28.61
N SER A 370 -24.09 -10.54 27.36
CA SER A 370 -23.95 -9.13 26.99
C SER A 370 -24.80 -8.84 25.76
N HIS A 371 -25.50 -7.71 25.80
CA HIS A 371 -26.46 -7.30 24.77
C HIS A 371 -25.91 -6.18 23.90
N GLY A 372 -26.36 -6.14 22.65
CA GLY A 372 -26.02 -5.10 21.70
C GLY A 372 -24.56 -5.06 21.30
N GLY A 373 -24.15 -3.89 20.82
CA GLY A 373 -22.82 -3.66 20.24
C GLY A 373 -22.75 -3.99 18.75
N ASN A 374 -21.84 -3.31 18.06
CA ASN A 374 -21.50 -3.58 16.68
C ASN A 374 -19.97 -3.53 16.48
N PRO A 375 -19.30 -4.66 16.20
CA PRO A 375 -19.84 -6.02 16.24
C PRO A 375 -20.24 -6.43 17.67
N LEU A 376 -20.94 -7.56 17.77
CA LEU A 376 -21.30 -8.18 19.05
C LEU A 376 -20.05 -8.56 19.86
N ALA A 377 -20.21 -8.63 21.18
CA ALA A 377 -19.11 -8.85 22.10
C ALA A 377 -18.58 -10.29 22.09
N MET A 378 -17.27 -10.44 22.10
CA MET A 378 -16.63 -11.70 22.48
C MET A 378 -16.57 -11.78 24.01
N LEU A 379 -17.16 -12.84 24.57
CA LEU A 379 -17.21 -13.06 26.01
C LEU A 379 -16.13 -14.06 26.45
N THR A 380 -15.33 -13.69 27.45
CA THR A 380 -14.23 -14.51 27.96
C THR A 380 -14.22 -14.59 29.48
N TRP A 381 -14.03 -15.78 30.02
CA TRP A 381 -14.01 -16.04 31.46
C TRP A 381 -12.59 -16.02 32.03
N PHE A 382 -12.46 -15.50 33.23
CA PHE A 382 -11.20 -15.39 33.99
C PHE A 382 -11.44 -15.75 35.46
N ARG A 383 -10.46 -16.39 36.08
CA ARG A 383 -10.38 -16.64 37.52
C ARG A 383 -9.19 -15.85 38.06
N GLY A 384 -9.45 -14.80 38.85
CA GLY A 384 -8.39 -13.86 39.23
C GLY A 384 -7.74 -13.22 38.01
N ILE A 385 -6.47 -13.56 37.74
CA ILE A 385 -5.72 -13.10 36.56
C ILE A 385 -5.67 -14.13 35.42
N GLU A 386 -6.01 -15.38 35.70
CA GLU A 386 -5.87 -16.48 34.74
C GLU A 386 -7.11 -16.59 33.86
N LYS A 387 -6.90 -16.70 32.55
CA LYS A 387 -7.99 -16.96 31.62
C LYS A 387 -8.43 -18.40 31.74
N VAL A 388 -9.74 -18.61 31.82
CA VAL A 388 -10.34 -19.93 31.84
C VAL A 388 -10.32 -20.48 30.42
N PHE A 389 -9.27 -21.23 30.08
CA PHE A 389 -9.15 -21.90 28.78
C PHE A 389 -9.82 -23.27 28.81
N PHE A 390 -10.49 -23.62 27.71
CA PHE A 390 -10.82 -25.00 27.37
C PHE A 390 -9.92 -25.40 26.21
N GLU A 391 -8.96 -26.30 26.46
CA GLU A 391 -8.28 -26.98 25.36
C GLU A 391 -9.20 -28.09 24.85
N ASP A 392 -9.87 -27.86 23.72
CA ASP A 392 -10.05 -28.95 22.77
C ASP A 392 -8.63 -29.43 22.41
N LEU A 393 -8.27 -30.64 22.84
CA LEU A 393 -6.95 -31.26 22.69
C LEU A 393 -6.20 -30.83 21.42
N PHE A 394 -5.24 -29.91 21.57
CA PHE A 394 -4.00 -29.94 20.80
C PHE A 394 -2.86 -29.97 21.80
N ARG A 395 -2.62 -31.19 22.30
CA ARG A 395 -1.41 -31.57 23.01
C ARG A 395 -0.21 -31.39 22.07
N CYS A 396 0.28 -30.16 21.92
CA CYS A 396 1.61 -29.91 21.39
C CYS A 396 2.62 -30.35 22.46
N THR A 397 2.81 -31.66 22.55
CA THR A 397 3.95 -32.27 23.23
C THR A 397 5.20 -31.87 22.45
N VAL A 398 5.81 -30.73 22.79
CA VAL A 398 7.14 -30.37 22.29
C VAL A 398 8.15 -31.25 23.01
N PHE A 399 8.53 -32.35 22.36
CA PHE A 399 9.71 -33.12 22.75
C PHE A 399 10.95 -32.24 22.50
N CYS A 400 11.49 -31.65 23.55
CA CYS A 400 12.78 -30.99 23.49
C CYS A 400 13.88 -32.07 23.41
N ARG A 401 14.23 -32.53 22.21
CA ARG A 401 15.49 -33.25 22.00
C ARG A 401 16.61 -32.22 21.87
N LYS A 402 17.57 -32.28 22.81
CA LYS A 402 18.87 -31.59 22.82
C LYS A 402 19.33 -31.21 21.40
N VAL A 403 19.24 -29.93 21.08
CA VAL A 403 20.07 -29.33 20.02
C VAL A 403 21.20 -28.61 20.72
N SER A 404 22.45 -28.98 20.40
CA SER A 404 23.63 -28.34 20.98
C SER A 404 23.70 -26.87 20.58
N ALA A 405 24.41 -26.09 21.39
CA ALA A 405 24.58 -24.64 21.26
C ALA A 405 25.20 -24.17 19.91
N ASP A 406 25.59 -25.09 19.03
CA ASP A 406 26.26 -24.78 17.76
C ASP A 406 25.27 -24.36 16.65
N PHE A 407 23.98 -24.69 16.77
CA PHE A 407 22.96 -24.31 15.78
C PHE A 407 22.45 -22.87 15.95
N LEU A 408 22.67 -22.26 17.12
CA LEU A 408 22.25 -20.88 17.42
C LEU A 408 23.10 -19.83 16.67
N PHE A 409 24.31 -20.20 16.25
CA PHE A 409 25.21 -19.30 15.53
C PHE A 409 24.95 -19.20 14.03
N PHE A 410 24.17 -20.12 13.44
CA PHE A 410 23.95 -20.14 11.99
C PHE A 410 22.82 -19.19 11.52
N LEU A 411 21.87 -18.85 12.40
CA LEU A 411 20.73 -17.99 12.07
C LEU A 411 20.99 -16.48 12.25
N LEU A 412 22.14 -16.08 12.84
CA LEU A 412 22.49 -14.68 13.06
C LEU A 412 23.02 -13.93 11.82
N ARG A 413 23.05 -14.56 10.63
CA ARG A 413 23.60 -13.93 9.40
C ARG A 413 22.62 -13.57 8.30
N PHE A 414 21.33 -13.88 8.40
CA PHE A 414 20.38 -13.49 7.36
C PHE A 414 19.08 -12.90 7.93
N THR A 415 18.87 -11.63 7.58
CA THR A 415 17.63 -10.83 7.60
C THR A 415 17.09 -10.32 8.95
N LYS A 416 17.07 -8.98 9.05
CA LYS A 416 16.25 -8.18 9.97
C LYS A 416 14.75 -8.43 9.68
N LEU A 417 13.94 -8.34 10.73
CA LEU A 417 12.47 -8.51 10.81
C LEU A 417 11.96 -9.94 11.03
N VAL A 418 12.07 -10.42 12.28
CA VAL A 418 10.97 -11.17 12.92
C VAL A 418 10.89 -10.66 14.36
N ARG A 419 9.70 -10.22 14.79
CA ARG A 419 9.43 -9.82 16.18
C ARG A 419 9.53 -11.07 17.06
N LEU A 420 10.42 -11.01 18.05
CA LEU A 420 10.51 -11.94 19.16
C LEU A 420 9.27 -11.78 20.07
N THR A 421 8.24 -12.60 19.89
CA THR A 421 7.20 -12.81 20.92
C THR A 421 6.72 -14.25 21.06
N ASP A 422 7.10 -15.16 20.18
CA ASP A 422 6.80 -16.58 20.37
C ASP A 422 8.10 -17.32 20.63
N PHE A 423 8.43 -17.60 21.89
CA PHE A 423 9.07 -18.83 22.36
C PHE A 423 9.50 -18.69 23.83
N CYS A 424 8.98 -19.61 24.65
CA CYS A 424 9.30 -19.86 26.06
C CYS A 424 8.77 -18.85 27.09
N GLU A 425 7.52 -19.04 27.51
CA GLU A 425 7.10 -18.70 28.86
C GLU A 425 7.34 -19.92 29.77
N PHE A 426 8.11 -19.72 30.83
CA PHE A 426 8.26 -20.69 31.92
C PHE A 426 6.93 -20.77 32.67
N SER A 427 6.18 -21.86 32.51
CA SER A 427 5.23 -22.29 33.53
C SER A 427 5.91 -23.33 34.41
N GLN A 428 6.22 -22.94 35.65
CA GLN A 428 6.35 -23.91 36.73
C GLN A 428 4.99 -24.59 36.88
N GLU A 429 4.95 -25.92 36.80
CA GLU A 429 3.81 -26.74 37.19
C GLU A 429 3.47 -26.45 38.66
N ILE A 430 2.50 -25.55 38.88
CA ILE A 430 1.66 -25.59 40.08
C ILE A 430 0.43 -26.38 39.65
N GLN A 431 0.44 -27.65 39.99
CA GLN A 431 -0.68 -28.56 39.85
C GLN A 431 -1.80 -28.10 40.80
N ALA A 432 -2.70 -27.25 40.32
CA ALA A 432 -4.01 -27.01 40.93
C ALA A 432 -5.04 -27.83 40.14
N ASP A 433 -5.58 -28.82 40.82
CA ASP A 433 -6.56 -29.81 40.36
C ASP A 433 -7.91 -29.14 40.03
N PHE A 434 -7.97 -28.38 38.93
CA PHE A 434 -9.18 -27.70 38.50
C PHE A 434 -9.82 -28.39 37.29
N GLN A 435 -10.89 -29.15 37.54
CA GLN A 435 -11.67 -29.85 36.52
C GLN A 435 -12.68 -28.89 35.85
N LEU A 436 -12.21 -28.12 34.87
CA LEU A 436 -13.07 -27.40 33.93
C LEU A 436 -13.74 -28.38 32.98
N ARG A 437 -15.08 -28.32 32.86
CA ARG A 437 -15.83 -29.27 32.01
C ARG A 437 -16.08 -28.77 30.59
N GLU A 438 -16.52 -27.52 30.42
CA GLU A 438 -16.84 -26.95 29.10
C GLU A 438 -16.96 -25.42 29.20
N THR A 439 -16.53 -24.68 28.17
CA THR A 439 -17.02 -23.32 27.91
C THR A 439 -17.72 -23.31 26.57
N ARG A 440 -18.90 -22.68 26.49
CA ARG A 440 -19.68 -22.62 25.26
C ARG A 440 -20.16 -21.20 25.02
N SER A 441 -19.66 -20.60 23.95
CA SER A 441 -20.11 -19.27 23.51
C SER A 441 -21.10 -19.39 22.36
N THR A 442 -22.19 -18.65 22.43
CA THR A 442 -23.21 -18.57 21.38
C THR A 442 -23.60 -17.13 21.14
N VAL A 443 -24.07 -16.86 19.93
CA VAL A 443 -24.57 -15.55 19.53
C VAL A 443 -25.98 -15.76 18.99
N SER A 444 -26.95 -15.01 19.51
CA SER A 444 -28.36 -15.10 19.13
C SER A 444 -28.95 -13.71 19.04
N GLY A 445 -29.26 -13.25 17.82
CA GLY A 445 -29.76 -11.89 17.61
C GLY A 445 -28.72 -10.85 17.98
N ASP A 446 -29.06 -9.97 18.93
CA ASP A 446 -28.20 -8.94 19.50
C ASP A 446 -27.50 -9.39 20.79
N VAL A 447 -27.59 -10.66 21.16
CA VAL A 447 -27.09 -11.18 22.44
C VAL A 447 -25.89 -12.09 22.22
N SER A 448 -24.82 -11.82 22.97
CA SER A 448 -23.67 -12.71 23.13
C SER A 448 -23.77 -13.43 24.46
N ARG A 449 -23.69 -14.76 24.45
CA ARG A 449 -23.72 -15.60 25.66
C ARG A 449 -22.50 -16.48 25.74
N SER A 450 -21.98 -16.69 26.94
CA SER A 450 -20.91 -17.64 27.22
C SER A 450 -21.19 -18.39 28.50
N ALA A 451 -21.43 -19.70 28.41
CA ALA A 451 -21.64 -20.58 29.54
C ALA A 451 -20.32 -21.23 29.98
N VAL A 452 -20.14 -21.43 31.28
CA VAL A 452 -19.00 -22.15 31.87
C VAL A 452 -19.48 -23.11 32.96
N SER A 453 -18.92 -24.32 32.97
CA SER A 453 -19.17 -25.34 33.99
C SER A 453 -17.91 -25.64 34.79
N LEU A 454 -17.97 -25.41 36.10
CA LEU A 454 -16.84 -25.46 37.03
C LEU A 454 -17.12 -26.51 38.11
N VAL A 455 -16.21 -27.46 38.34
CA VAL A 455 -16.27 -28.29 39.56
C VAL A 455 -15.66 -27.50 40.71
N LEU A 456 -16.43 -27.32 41.78
CA LEU A 456 -16.03 -26.47 42.89
C LEU A 456 -15.09 -27.20 43.83
N ASP A 457 -13.98 -26.55 44.15
CA ASP A 457 -13.09 -26.94 45.22
C ASP A 457 -13.05 -25.84 46.29
N ARG A 458 -12.44 -26.14 47.43
CA ARG A 458 -12.22 -25.13 48.48
C ARG A 458 -11.37 -23.94 48.03
N THR A 459 -10.52 -24.08 47.00
CA THR A 459 -9.60 -23.03 46.55
C THR A 459 -10.31 -21.88 45.85
N ILE A 460 -11.54 -22.10 45.38
CA ILE A 460 -12.41 -21.11 44.74
C ILE A 460 -13.20 -20.29 45.78
N ASN A 461 -13.20 -20.70 47.04
CA ASN A 461 -13.93 -19.98 48.07
C ASN A 461 -13.46 -18.53 48.22
N ASN A 462 -14.40 -17.60 48.17
CA ASN A 462 -14.19 -16.16 48.15
C ASN A 462 -13.32 -15.66 46.97
N GLN A 463 -13.14 -16.48 45.93
CA GLN A 463 -12.48 -16.04 44.69
C GLN A 463 -13.47 -15.33 43.78
N GLN A 464 -12.93 -14.41 43.00
CA GLN A 464 -13.66 -13.65 41.99
C GLN A 464 -13.54 -14.33 40.63
N LEU A 465 -14.68 -14.72 40.07
CA LEU A 465 -14.81 -15.11 38.68
C LEU A 465 -15.20 -13.88 37.87
N ARG A 466 -14.45 -13.62 36.80
CA ARG A 466 -14.58 -12.44 35.96
C ARG A 466 -15.01 -12.85 34.57
N CYS A 467 -16.03 -12.19 34.02
CA CYS A 467 -16.39 -12.28 32.60
C CYS A 467 -16.07 -10.96 31.91
N GLU A 468 -15.29 -11.01 30.85
CA GLU A 468 -14.93 -9.85 30.04
C GLU A 468 -15.69 -9.88 28.70
N ALA A 469 -16.32 -8.76 28.35
CA ALA A 469 -16.94 -8.50 27.06
C ALA A 469 -16.07 -7.57 26.22
N ARG A 470 -15.62 -8.04 25.05
CA ARG A 470 -14.71 -7.31 24.14
C ARG A 470 -15.34 -7.11 22.78
N ASN A 471 -15.26 -5.89 22.24
CA ASN A 471 -15.56 -5.62 20.84
C ASN A 471 -14.69 -4.49 20.27
N GLY A 472 -14.72 -4.28 18.94
CA GLY A 472 -13.88 -3.26 18.29
C GLY A 472 -14.20 -1.80 18.65
N ALA A 473 -15.32 -1.55 19.34
CA ALA A 473 -15.70 -0.21 19.79
C ALA A 473 -15.06 0.17 21.14
N LEU A 474 -14.49 -0.79 21.86
CA LEU A 474 -13.91 -0.61 23.19
C LEU A 474 -12.37 -0.59 23.13
N ASP A 475 -11.74 0.27 23.93
CA ASP A 475 -10.29 0.20 24.20
C ASP A 475 -10.00 -0.77 25.35
N GLU A 476 -10.87 -0.78 26.37
CA GLU A 476 -10.83 -1.68 27.53
C GLU A 476 -12.11 -2.54 27.59
N PRO A 477 -12.02 -3.83 27.98
CA PRO A 477 -13.18 -4.70 28.08
C PRO A 477 -14.18 -4.21 29.13
N LEU A 478 -15.47 -4.45 28.89
CA LEU A 478 -16.47 -4.36 29.96
C LEU A 478 -16.40 -5.64 30.81
N VAL A 479 -16.59 -5.51 32.11
CA VAL A 479 -16.26 -6.58 33.06
C VAL A 479 -17.40 -6.82 34.03
N ALA A 480 -17.82 -8.08 34.15
CA ALA A 480 -18.69 -8.57 35.22
C ALA A 480 -17.85 -9.40 36.19
N VAL A 481 -18.06 -9.23 37.49
CA VAL A 481 -17.35 -9.99 38.52
C VAL A 481 -18.35 -10.65 39.45
N GLN A 482 -18.16 -11.94 39.70
CA GLN A 482 -18.96 -12.73 40.62
C GLN A 482 -18.06 -13.42 41.65
N THR A 483 -18.31 -13.17 42.93
CA THR A 483 -17.64 -13.87 44.03
C THR A 483 -18.33 -15.20 44.29
N ILE A 484 -17.56 -16.28 44.42
CA ILE A 484 -18.08 -17.62 44.68
C ILE A 484 -17.85 -17.98 46.16
N ASN A 485 -18.90 -18.31 46.88
CA ASN A 485 -18.84 -18.83 48.26
C ASN A 485 -19.05 -20.35 48.21
N VAL A 486 -18.03 -21.13 48.61
CA VAL A 486 -18.07 -22.60 48.56
C VAL A 486 -18.10 -23.14 49.98
N LEU A 487 -19.09 -23.97 50.29
CA LEU A 487 -19.20 -24.63 51.58
C LEU A 487 -18.35 -25.90 51.60
N PHE A 488 -17.52 -26.06 52.63
CA PHE A 488 -16.67 -27.24 52.78
C PHE A 488 -16.45 -27.61 54.26
N PRO A 489 -16.47 -28.91 54.58
CA PRO A 489 -16.06 -29.39 55.90
C PRO A 489 -14.54 -29.26 56.07
N PRO A 490 -14.05 -29.25 57.33
CA PRO A 490 -12.62 -29.18 57.60
C PRO A 490 -11.88 -30.39 57.03
N ARG A 491 -10.70 -30.16 56.44
CA ARG A 491 -9.84 -31.22 55.91
C ARG A 491 -9.32 -32.13 57.02
N ARG A 492 -9.06 -31.53 58.18
CA ARG A 492 -8.51 -32.19 59.36
C ARG A 492 -9.09 -31.58 60.62
N VAL A 493 -9.35 -32.43 61.60
CA VAL A 493 -9.61 -32.04 62.99
C VAL A 493 -8.52 -32.68 63.83
N THR A 494 -7.89 -31.91 64.71
CA THR A 494 -6.81 -32.41 65.58
C THR A 494 -7.15 -32.19 67.03
N LEU A 495 -6.97 -33.22 67.84
CA LEU A 495 -7.21 -33.18 69.27
C LEU A 495 -5.90 -33.38 70.03
N ARG A 496 -5.57 -32.45 70.93
CA ARG A 496 -4.31 -32.45 71.68
C ARG A 496 -4.48 -31.91 73.11
N PRO A 497 -3.65 -32.32 74.07
CA PRO A 497 -3.57 -31.66 75.37
C PRO A 497 -2.91 -30.28 75.27
N ASP A 498 -3.22 -29.39 76.21
CA ASP A 498 -2.58 -28.07 76.34
C ASP A 498 -1.09 -28.20 76.72
N ASP A 499 -0.24 -27.37 76.11
CA ASP A 499 1.23 -27.45 76.22
C ASP A 499 1.76 -27.14 77.63
N ARG A 500 0.95 -26.48 78.47
CA ARG A 500 1.29 -26.20 79.88
C ARG A 500 1.27 -27.43 80.76
N ASN A 501 0.46 -28.44 80.42
CA ASN A 501 0.46 -29.71 81.12
C ASN A 501 1.54 -30.56 80.49
N ARG A 502 2.66 -30.77 81.20
CA ARG A 502 3.85 -31.49 80.75
C ARG A 502 3.51 -32.92 80.31
N ARG A 503 2.97 -33.11 79.10
CA ARG A 503 2.69 -34.38 78.40
C ARG A 503 1.92 -35.46 79.19
N GLN A 504 1.46 -35.19 80.40
CA GLN A 504 0.95 -36.17 81.35
C GLN A 504 -0.38 -35.69 81.91
N ILE A 505 -1.40 -36.55 81.83
CA ILE A 505 -2.75 -36.32 82.38
C ILE A 505 -2.78 -37.02 83.74
N ILE A 506 -2.93 -36.29 84.85
CA ILE A 506 -2.84 -36.85 86.21
C ILE A 506 -4.22 -36.82 86.87
N ALA A 507 -4.64 -37.93 87.49
CA ALA A 507 -5.92 -38.03 88.18
C ALA A 507 -6.04 -36.98 89.30
N GLY A 508 -7.14 -36.25 89.32
CA GLY A 508 -7.40 -35.17 90.29
C GLY A 508 -6.82 -33.79 89.92
N GLU A 509 -6.01 -33.67 88.87
CA GLU A 509 -5.48 -32.39 88.38
C GLU A 509 -6.26 -31.83 87.18
N VAL A 510 -6.56 -30.53 87.21
CA VAL A 510 -7.29 -29.87 86.11
C VAL A 510 -6.52 -30.01 84.79
N THR A 511 -7.19 -30.59 83.80
CA THR A 511 -6.61 -30.90 82.48
C THR A 511 -7.41 -30.21 81.37
N LYS A 512 -6.69 -29.72 80.36
CA LYS A 512 -7.25 -29.09 79.17
C LYS A 512 -6.94 -29.90 77.92
N LEU A 513 -7.98 -30.22 77.15
CA LEU A 513 -7.83 -30.71 75.78
C LEU A 513 -8.30 -29.62 74.81
N ILE A 514 -7.62 -29.53 73.67
CA ILE A 514 -7.85 -28.53 72.63
C ILE A 514 -8.18 -29.29 71.35
N CYS A 515 -9.38 -29.06 70.82
CA CYS A 515 -9.80 -29.51 69.50
C CYS A 515 -9.65 -28.36 68.51
N LEU A 516 -8.75 -28.54 67.54
CA LEU A 516 -8.49 -27.58 66.47
C LEU A 516 -9.14 -28.08 65.19
N VAL A 517 -10.03 -27.27 64.63
CA VAL A 517 -10.69 -27.50 63.34
C VAL A 517 -10.00 -26.65 62.28
N HIS A 518 -9.41 -27.30 61.27
CA HIS A 518 -8.60 -26.64 60.26
C HIS A 518 -9.42 -26.31 59.01
N SER A 519 -9.59 -25.00 58.74
CA SER A 519 -10.20 -24.41 57.55
C SER A 519 -11.53 -25.07 57.14
N SER A 520 -12.62 -24.60 57.75
CA SER A 520 -14.00 -24.98 57.40
C SER A 520 -14.80 -23.78 56.89
N ASN A 521 -15.78 -24.00 56.03
CA ASN A 521 -16.75 -22.97 55.65
C ASN A 521 -18.17 -23.59 55.61
N PRO A 522 -19.12 -23.14 56.43
CA PRO A 522 -19.03 -22.05 57.41
C PRO A 522 -18.19 -22.39 58.65
N ILE A 523 -18.28 -21.57 59.70
CA ILE A 523 -17.62 -21.87 60.98
C ILE A 523 -18.13 -23.20 61.56
N ALA A 524 -17.23 -24.06 62.03
CA ALA A 524 -17.59 -25.35 62.60
C ALA A 524 -18.27 -25.20 63.97
N GLU A 525 -19.34 -25.96 64.20
CA GLU A 525 -19.88 -26.23 65.53
C GLU A 525 -19.14 -27.44 66.13
N VAL A 526 -18.56 -27.29 67.31
CA VAL A 526 -17.75 -28.33 67.94
C VAL A 526 -18.48 -28.93 69.13
N THR A 527 -18.60 -30.26 69.18
CA THR A 527 -19.20 -30.98 70.30
C THR A 527 -18.22 -31.98 70.89
N TRP A 528 -18.27 -32.14 72.21
CA TRP A 528 -17.39 -33.02 72.98
C TRP A 528 -18.19 -34.17 73.59
N ASP A 529 -17.67 -35.38 73.47
CA ASP A 529 -18.28 -36.59 74.02
C ASP A 529 -17.22 -37.44 74.74
N PHE A 530 -17.51 -37.85 75.96
CA PHE A 530 -16.60 -38.62 76.80
C PHE A 530 -17.14 -40.03 76.92
N GLN A 531 -16.42 -41.00 76.37
CA GLN A 531 -16.88 -42.39 76.44
C GLN A 531 -16.80 -42.89 77.88
N ASP A 532 -17.98 -43.11 78.45
CA ASP A 532 -18.21 -43.93 79.64
C ASP A 532 -17.67 -43.32 80.96
N THR A 533 -18.34 -42.26 81.41
CA THR A 533 -18.28 -41.84 82.82
C THR A 533 -19.41 -42.54 83.57
N GLU A 534 -19.11 -43.23 84.66
CA GLU A 534 -20.04 -44.09 85.44
C GLU A 534 -21.33 -43.40 85.96
N ASN A 535 -21.60 -42.14 85.63
CA ASN A 535 -22.81 -41.42 86.03
C ASN A 535 -23.43 -40.49 84.97
N GLY A 536 -23.05 -40.60 83.69
CA GLY A 536 -23.73 -39.82 82.61
C GLY A 536 -23.77 -38.31 82.84
N ALA A 537 -22.84 -37.75 83.62
CA ALA A 537 -22.80 -36.33 83.91
C ALA A 537 -22.19 -35.60 82.72
N THR A 538 -23.04 -35.04 81.88
CA THR A 538 -22.67 -34.06 80.86
C THR A 538 -22.05 -32.85 81.55
N VAL A 539 -20.72 -32.75 81.55
CA VAL A 539 -20.03 -31.57 82.08
C VAL A 539 -20.23 -30.44 81.07
N SER A 540 -20.97 -29.42 81.46
CA SER A 540 -21.12 -28.19 80.68
C SER A 540 -19.79 -27.44 80.66
N PHE A 541 -19.22 -27.25 79.47
CA PHE A 541 -17.98 -26.52 79.29
C PHE A 541 -18.27 -25.06 78.93
N ASN A 542 -17.52 -24.13 79.53
CA ASN A 542 -17.45 -22.76 79.01
C ASN A 542 -16.61 -22.80 77.74
N GLU A 543 -17.29 -22.82 76.59
CA GLU A 543 -16.63 -22.72 75.30
C GLU A 543 -15.97 -21.35 75.17
N ILE A 544 -14.64 -21.31 75.29
CA ILE A 544 -13.86 -20.14 74.86
C ILE A 544 -13.57 -20.35 73.39
N HIS A 545 -14.48 -19.91 72.54
CA HIS A 545 -14.24 -19.81 71.11
C HIS A 545 -13.28 -18.67 70.84
N SER A 546 -12.05 -18.97 70.44
CA SER A 546 -11.27 -18.01 69.65
C SER A 546 -11.40 -18.40 68.20
N ASN A 547 -12.25 -17.68 67.46
CA ASN A 547 -12.28 -17.78 66.03
C ASN A 547 -11.11 -16.99 65.46
N ARG A 548 -10.26 -17.66 64.69
CA ARG A 548 -9.29 -16.96 63.85
C ARG A 548 -9.78 -17.09 62.42
N SER A 549 -10.07 -15.95 61.80
CA SER A 549 -10.14 -15.92 60.35
C SER A 549 -8.71 -16.01 59.80
N ASN A 550 -8.57 -16.75 58.70
CA ASN A 550 -7.48 -16.63 57.73
C ASN A 550 -6.20 -17.47 57.99
N ARG A 551 -6.12 -18.64 57.34
CA ARG A 551 -4.86 -19.28 56.91
C ARG A 551 -4.95 -20.02 55.56
N GLU A 552 -6.03 -20.75 55.28
CA GLU A 552 -6.16 -21.56 54.04
C GLU A 552 -7.53 -21.36 53.38
N TYR A 553 -7.55 -20.96 52.10
CA TYR A 553 -8.73 -20.79 51.23
C TYR A 553 -9.94 -19.99 51.79
N GLY A 554 -9.68 -19.03 52.69
CA GLY A 554 -10.74 -18.19 53.27
C GLY A 554 -11.71 -18.94 54.19
N GLY A 555 -11.35 -20.13 54.67
CA GLY A 555 -12.09 -20.85 55.71
C GLY A 555 -11.82 -20.33 57.13
N TYR A 556 -12.63 -20.79 58.08
CA TYR A 556 -12.52 -20.51 59.50
C TYR A 556 -11.69 -21.58 60.21
N GLU A 557 -10.80 -21.14 61.11
CA GLU A 557 -10.17 -22.02 62.10
C GLU A 557 -10.91 -21.89 63.42
N VAL A 558 -11.28 -23.03 64.01
CA VAL A 558 -11.99 -23.08 65.29
C VAL A 558 -11.13 -23.82 66.32
N ASP A 559 -10.82 -23.12 67.40
CA ASP A 559 -10.15 -23.66 68.57
C ASP A 559 -11.19 -23.82 69.68
N SER A 560 -11.57 -25.07 69.97
CA SER A 560 -12.46 -25.42 71.08
C SER A 560 -11.63 -26.03 72.21
N VAL A 561 -11.82 -25.55 73.44
CA VAL A 561 -11.08 -26.00 74.61
C VAL A 561 -12.04 -26.59 75.63
N VAL A 562 -11.72 -27.80 76.09
CA VAL A 562 -12.47 -28.51 77.13
C VAL A 562 -11.60 -28.64 78.37
N GLU A 563 -12.11 -28.22 79.53
CA GLU A 563 -11.41 -28.26 80.83
C GLU A 563 -12.14 -29.23 81.77
N PHE A 564 -11.44 -30.25 82.26
CA PHE A 564 -12.03 -31.29 83.12
C PHE A 564 -11.01 -31.83 84.12
N VAL A 565 -11.51 -32.53 85.16
CA VAL A 565 -10.67 -33.22 86.15
C VAL A 565 -10.74 -34.72 85.88
N PRO A 566 -9.65 -35.37 85.44
CA PRO A 566 -9.64 -36.78 85.09
C PRO A 566 -9.69 -37.66 86.35
N THR A 567 -10.40 -38.78 86.27
CA THR A 567 -10.46 -39.81 87.32
C THR A 567 -9.72 -41.08 86.91
N GLU A 568 -9.42 -41.95 87.87
CA GLU A 568 -8.78 -43.25 87.61
C GLU A 568 -9.61 -44.11 86.64
N ALA A 569 -10.95 -44.03 86.74
CA ALA A 569 -11.88 -44.76 85.86
C ALA A 569 -11.84 -44.30 84.39
N MET A 570 -11.31 -43.10 84.12
CA MET A 570 -11.14 -42.59 82.74
C MET A 570 -9.88 -43.14 82.07
N HIS A 571 -9.00 -43.84 82.78
CA HIS A 571 -7.81 -44.47 82.19
C HIS A 571 -8.23 -45.51 81.14
N GLY A 572 -7.71 -45.38 79.91
CA GLY A 572 -8.04 -46.27 78.80
C GLY A 572 -9.36 -45.96 78.08
N LYS A 573 -10.08 -44.90 78.49
CA LYS A 573 -11.24 -44.36 77.77
C LYS A 573 -10.81 -43.35 76.70
N GLU A 574 -11.72 -42.98 75.80
CA GLU A 574 -11.49 -41.99 74.76
C GLU A 574 -12.38 -40.76 74.90
N VAL A 575 -11.84 -39.60 74.56
CA VAL A 575 -12.59 -38.36 74.37
C VAL A 575 -12.78 -38.13 72.88
N ARG A 576 -14.01 -37.89 72.46
CA ARG A 576 -14.42 -37.64 71.09
C ARG A 576 -14.69 -36.15 70.90
N CYS A 577 -14.03 -35.53 69.93
CA CYS A 577 -14.38 -34.22 69.42
C CYS A 577 -15.03 -34.36 68.04
N THR A 578 -16.21 -33.79 67.88
CA THR A 578 -16.97 -33.80 66.62
C THR A 578 -17.15 -32.38 66.12
N ALA A 579 -16.66 -32.10 64.91
CA ALA A 579 -16.90 -30.86 64.17
C ALA A 579 -18.03 -31.08 63.15
N SER A 580 -19.07 -30.26 63.25
CA SER A 580 -20.28 -30.36 62.42
C SER A 580 -20.80 -28.98 62.01
N HIS A 581 -21.65 -28.95 60.99
CA HIS A 581 -22.43 -27.76 60.64
C HIS A 581 -23.70 -28.21 59.90
N PRO A 582 -24.87 -27.54 60.08
CA PRO A 582 -26.13 -27.94 59.44
C PRO A 582 -26.09 -27.99 57.90
N GLN A 583 -25.18 -27.21 57.28
CA GLN A 583 -25.02 -27.15 55.83
C GLN A 583 -24.01 -28.17 55.28
N TRP A 584 -23.31 -28.92 56.13
CA TRP A 584 -22.40 -29.98 55.68
C TRP A 584 -23.14 -31.31 55.58
N THR A 585 -22.77 -32.11 54.60
CA THR A 585 -23.27 -33.49 54.44
C THR A 585 -22.61 -34.46 55.41
N GLU A 586 -21.38 -34.18 55.83
CA GLU A 586 -20.59 -35.04 56.70
C GLU A 586 -20.00 -34.27 57.89
N GLN A 587 -19.94 -34.93 59.05
CA GLN A 587 -19.26 -34.44 60.25
C GLN A 587 -17.85 -35.04 60.33
N LYS A 588 -16.90 -34.30 60.92
CA LYS A 588 -15.54 -34.82 61.15
C LYS A 588 -15.33 -35.10 62.63
N VAL A 589 -14.89 -36.32 62.91
CA VAL A 589 -14.74 -36.84 64.27
C VAL A 589 -13.30 -37.23 64.51
N VAL A 590 -12.74 -36.85 65.66
CA VAL A 590 -11.44 -37.29 66.12
C VAL A 590 -11.55 -37.76 67.57
N THR A 591 -10.84 -38.83 67.92
CA THR A 591 -10.78 -39.33 69.30
C THR A 591 -9.38 -39.16 69.89
N TYR A 592 -9.31 -39.00 71.20
CA TYR A 592 -8.06 -38.92 71.96
C TYR A 592 -8.09 -39.91 73.13
N PRO A 593 -7.15 -40.86 73.17
CA PRO A 593 -7.08 -41.84 74.25
C PRO A 593 -6.54 -41.20 75.54
N LEU A 594 -7.24 -41.42 76.65
CA LEU A 594 -6.87 -40.90 77.96
C LEU A 594 -5.90 -41.84 78.68
N ASN A 595 -4.63 -41.48 78.68
CA ASN A 595 -3.63 -42.08 79.56
C ASN A 595 -3.56 -41.32 80.90
N VAL A 596 -4.51 -41.60 81.80
CA VAL A 596 -4.58 -40.95 83.12
C VAL A 596 -3.60 -41.61 84.10
N LEU A 597 -2.62 -40.87 84.59
CA LEU A 597 -1.66 -41.30 85.61
C LEU A 597 -2.26 -41.15 87.01
N TYR A 598 -2.12 -42.16 87.86
CA TYR A 598 -2.64 -42.14 89.22
C TYR A 598 -1.78 -42.99 90.16
N ALA A 599 -1.78 -42.59 91.44
CA ALA A 599 -0.99 -43.26 92.46
C ALA A 599 -1.49 -44.70 92.71
N PRO A 600 -0.61 -45.64 93.09
CA PRO A 600 -1.01 -47.02 93.37
C PRO A 600 -2.02 -47.11 94.51
N ARG A 601 -3.16 -47.76 94.26
CA ARG A 601 -4.20 -48.02 95.26
C ARG A 601 -4.42 -49.52 95.43
N VAL A 602 -4.24 -50.01 96.66
CA VAL A 602 -4.49 -51.41 97.01
C VAL A 602 -6.00 -51.60 97.17
N MET A 603 -6.58 -52.53 96.41
CA MET A 603 -7.99 -52.92 96.55
C MET A 603 -8.08 -54.03 97.58
N ILE A 604 -8.55 -53.70 98.78
CA ILE A 604 -8.71 -54.65 99.88
C ILE A 604 -10.20 -54.78 100.19
N ASN A 605 -10.77 -55.97 100.01
CA ASN A 605 -12.15 -56.26 100.40
C ASN A 605 -12.22 -56.57 101.90
N GLY A 606 -12.16 -55.52 102.74
CA GLY A 606 -12.26 -55.63 104.21
C GLY A 606 -10.90 -55.57 104.93
N PRO A 607 -10.89 -55.61 106.28
CA PRO A 607 -9.64 -55.69 107.04
C PRO A 607 -8.92 -57.00 106.73
N LEU A 608 -7.66 -56.89 106.29
CA LEU A 608 -6.81 -58.05 105.99
C LEU A 608 -6.25 -58.63 107.31
N THR A 609 -7.13 -59.18 108.14
CA THR A 609 -6.75 -59.96 109.32
C THR A 609 -6.61 -61.41 108.88
N VAL A 610 -5.37 -61.89 108.89
CA VAL A 610 -5.03 -63.24 108.46
C VAL A 610 -4.65 -64.05 109.70
N GLU A 611 -5.46 -65.05 110.02
CA GLU A 611 -5.17 -66.02 111.08
C GLU A 611 -4.63 -67.30 110.41
N VAL A 612 -3.38 -67.67 110.72
CA VAL A 612 -2.67 -68.81 110.09
C VAL A 612 -2.19 -69.76 111.19
N GLY A 613 -2.48 -71.06 111.05
CA GLY A 613 -2.01 -72.11 111.96
C GLY A 613 -0.51 -72.37 111.82
N GLU A 614 0.12 -72.82 112.90
CA GLU A 614 1.56 -73.13 112.90
C GLU A 614 1.87 -74.28 111.91
N GLY A 615 2.61 -73.98 110.84
CA GLY A 615 2.96 -74.92 109.77
C GLY A 615 2.23 -74.71 108.45
N ASP A 616 1.18 -73.87 108.42
CA ASP A 616 0.42 -73.57 107.20
C ASP A 616 1.12 -72.51 106.33
N HIS A 617 0.87 -72.56 105.02
CA HIS A 617 1.31 -71.55 104.07
C HIS A 617 0.19 -70.54 103.83
N PHE A 618 0.53 -69.25 103.87
CA PHE A 618 -0.38 -68.17 103.51
C PHE A 618 0.12 -67.44 102.27
N THR A 619 -0.78 -67.18 101.33
CA THR A 619 -0.53 -66.40 100.12
C THR A 619 -1.69 -65.46 99.93
N GLU A 620 -1.42 -64.15 99.95
CA GLU A 620 -2.44 -63.16 99.65
C GLU A 620 -2.20 -62.44 98.35
N ASN A 621 -3.26 -62.41 97.56
CA ASN A 621 -3.26 -61.68 96.30
C ASN A 621 -3.74 -60.26 96.56
N LEU A 622 -2.78 -59.34 96.72
CA LEU A 622 -3.07 -57.91 96.74
C LEU A 622 -3.19 -57.40 95.30
N THR A 623 -4.41 -57.02 94.90
CA THR A 623 -4.61 -56.32 93.63
C THR A 623 -4.34 -54.84 93.82
N VAL A 624 -3.35 -54.30 93.10
CA VAL A 624 -3.03 -52.86 93.10
C VAL A 624 -3.38 -52.26 91.75
N HIS A 625 -4.25 -51.25 91.77
CA HIS A 625 -4.53 -50.43 90.61
C HIS A 625 -3.54 -49.26 90.59
N ALA A 626 -2.73 -49.14 89.52
CA ALA A 626 -1.77 -48.05 89.35
C ALA A 626 -1.52 -47.77 87.87
N ASN A 627 -1.29 -46.50 87.52
CA ASN A 627 -0.75 -46.14 86.21
C ASN A 627 0.31 -45.02 86.36
N PRO A 628 1.59 -45.27 86.01
CA PRO A 628 2.13 -46.51 85.43
C PRO A 628 2.10 -47.68 86.42
N MET A 629 2.15 -48.91 85.89
CA MET A 629 2.15 -50.13 86.72
C MET A 629 3.26 -50.11 87.76
N VAL A 630 2.97 -50.66 88.95
CA VAL A 630 3.95 -50.78 90.04
C VAL A 630 5.10 -51.70 89.61
N SER A 631 6.32 -51.15 89.60
CA SER A 631 7.52 -51.90 89.19
C SER A 631 8.25 -52.58 90.35
N THR A 632 8.01 -52.15 91.59
CA THR A 632 8.68 -52.70 92.78
C THR A 632 7.70 -52.85 93.93
N TRP A 633 7.69 -54.04 94.54
CA TRP A 633 6.93 -54.35 95.75
C TRP A 633 7.91 -54.49 96.92
N ARG A 634 7.54 -54.01 98.10
CA ARG A 634 8.33 -54.20 99.32
C ARG A 634 7.41 -54.55 100.47
N TRP A 635 7.61 -55.72 101.05
CA TRP A 635 6.91 -56.14 102.26
C TRP A 635 7.68 -55.67 103.49
N ARG A 636 6.96 -55.26 104.54
CA ARG A 636 7.54 -54.88 105.83
C ARG A 636 6.84 -55.61 106.96
N LYS A 637 7.61 -56.09 107.93
CA LYS A 637 7.13 -56.63 109.21
C LYS A 637 7.60 -55.68 110.31
N ASP A 638 6.66 -55.17 111.12
CA ASP A 638 6.95 -54.24 112.22
C ASP A 638 7.80 -53.02 111.80
N GLY A 639 7.55 -52.51 110.58
CA GLY A 639 8.27 -51.36 110.01
C GLY A 639 9.60 -51.68 109.31
N THR A 640 10.13 -52.90 109.45
CA THR A 640 11.37 -53.35 108.79
C THR A 640 11.08 -54.09 107.47
N SER A 641 11.76 -53.70 106.38
CA SER A 641 11.64 -54.38 105.09
C SER A 641 12.36 -55.72 105.10
N PHE A 642 11.77 -56.72 104.45
CA PHE A 642 12.40 -58.02 104.26
C PHE A 642 12.37 -58.40 102.78
N ASP A 643 13.53 -58.77 102.26
CA ASP A 643 13.71 -59.21 100.85
C ASP A 643 13.87 -60.74 100.75
N TYR A 644 13.61 -61.49 101.84
CA TYR A 644 13.82 -62.95 101.95
C TYR A 644 12.79 -63.59 102.90
N MET A 645 12.59 -64.92 102.79
CA MET A 645 11.66 -65.69 103.65
C MET A 645 11.89 -65.42 105.14
N ILE A 646 10.86 -64.94 105.83
CA ILE A 646 10.80 -64.90 107.29
C ILE A 646 9.67 -65.84 107.73
N GLY A 647 10.03 -67.05 108.15
CA GLY A 647 9.06 -68.12 108.44
C GLY A 647 8.41 -68.68 107.17
N ALA A 648 7.12 -69.03 107.23
CA ALA A 648 6.34 -69.60 106.11
C ALA A 648 5.81 -68.55 105.10
N ILE A 649 6.28 -67.30 105.19
CA ILE A 649 5.82 -66.19 104.35
C ILE A 649 6.90 -65.86 103.31
N THR A 650 6.58 -66.08 102.04
CA THR A 650 7.38 -65.68 100.88
C THR A 650 6.90 -64.34 100.34
N ALA A 651 7.78 -63.34 100.28
CA ALA A 651 7.60 -62.18 99.41
C ALA A 651 8.18 -62.50 98.03
N ARG A 652 7.40 -62.28 96.97
CA ARG A 652 7.89 -62.16 95.59
C ARG A 652 7.47 -60.83 95.02
#